data_AF-A0A0U0C821-F1
#
_entry.id   AF-A0A0U0C821-F1
#
_cell.length_a   1.000
_cell.length_b   1.000
_cell.length_c   1.000
_cell.angle_alpha   90.00
_cell.angle_beta   90.00
_cell.angle_gamma   90.00
#
_symmetry.space_group_name_H-M   'P 1'
#
loop_
_entity.id
_entity.type
_entity.pdbx_description
1 polymer ?
#
loop_
_entity_poly.entity_id
_entity_poly.type
_entity_poly.pdbx_seq_one_letter_code
_entity_poly.pdbx_strand_id
1 'polypeptide(L)'
;MSHIIELPEMLANQIAAGEVIERPASVVKELVENAIDAGSSQIIIEIEEAGLKKVQITDNGYGISHDEVELALRRHATSKIKNQADLFRIRTLGFRGEALPSIASVSVLTLLTAVDGASHGTKLVARGGEVEEVIPATSPVGTKVCVEDLFFNTPARLKYMKSQQAELSHIIDIVNRLGLAHPEISFSLISDGKEMTRTAGTGQLRQAIAGIYGLVSAKKMIAIENSDLDFEISGFVSLPELTRANRNYISLFINGRYIKNFLLNRAILDGFGSKLMVGRFPLAVIHIHIDPYLADVNVHPTKQEVRISKEKELMTLVSEAIANSLKEQTLIPDALENLAKSTVRNREKVEQTILPLKENTLYYEKTEPSRPSQTEVADYQVELTDEGQDLTLFAKETLDRLTKPAKLHFAERKPANYDQLDHPELDLASIDKAYDKLEREEASSFPELEFFGQMHGTYLFAQGRDGLYIIDQHAAQERVKYEEYRESIGNVDQSQQQLLVPYIFEFPADDALRLKERMPLLEEVGVFLAEYGENQFILREHPIWMAEEEIESGIYEMCDMLLLTKEVSIKKYRAELAIMMSCKRSIKANHRIDDHSARQLLYQLSQCDNPYNCPHGRPVLVHFTKSDMEKMFRRIQENHTSLRELGKY
;
A
#
# COMPACT_ATOMS: atom_id res chain seq x y z
N MET A 1 -20.88 -37.41 32.14
CA MET A 1 -20.34 -36.07 32.47
C MET A 1 -18.87 -36.26 32.73
N SER A 2 -18.00 -35.57 32.00
CA SER A 2 -16.57 -35.55 32.31
C SER A 2 -16.37 -34.84 33.65
N HIS A 3 -15.69 -35.50 34.59
CA HIS A 3 -15.29 -34.87 35.85
C HIS A 3 -14.18 -33.85 35.57
N ILE A 4 -14.22 -32.71 36.25
CA ILE A 4 -13.13 -31.73 36.22
C ILE A 4 -11.92 -32.37 36.89
N ILE A 5 -10.78 -32.41 36.20
CA ILE A 5 -9.51 -32.94 36.71
C ILE A 5 -8.41 -31.88 36.60
N GLU A 6 -7.47 -31.89 37.53
CA GLU A 6 -6.25 -31.10 37.43
C GLU A 6 -5.33 -31.69 36.35
N LEU A 7 -4.79 -30.83 35.49
CA LEU A 7 -3.91 -31.26 34.41
C LEU A 7 -2.52 -31.59 34.97
N PRO A 8 -1.85 -32.66 34.50
CA PRO A 8 -0.45 -32.89 34.80
C PRO A 8 0.40 -31.67 34.42
N GLU A 9 1.38 -31.33 35.25
CA GLU A 9 2.22 -30.13 35.08
C GLU A 9 2.86 -30.06 33.69
N MET A 10 3.35 -31.19 33.17
CA MET A 10 3.89 -31.31 31.81
C MET A 10 2.87 -30.94 30.72
N LEU A 11 1.61 -31.37 30.85
CA LEU A 11 0.57 -31.08 29.87
C LEU A 11 0.11 -29.62 29.96
N ALA A 12 -0.04 -29.09 31.17
CA ALA A 12 -0.30 -27.67 31.40
C ALA A 12 0.83 -26.80 30.81
N ASN A 13 2.07 -27.27 30.93
CA ASN A 13 3.23 -26.59 30.39
C ASN A 13 3.20 -26.53 28.85
N GLN A 14 2.90 -27.64 28.20
CA GLN A 14 2.78 -27.73 26.74
C GLN A 14 1.61 -26.90 26.18
N ILE A 15 0.51 -26.79 26.91
CA ILE A 15 -0.65 -25.96 26.53
C ILE A 15 -0.26 -24.49 26.55
N ALA A 16 0.28 -24.00 27.66
CA ALA A 16 0.74 -22.61 27.78
C ALA A 16 1.88 -22.29 26.80
N ALA A 17 2.78 -23.24 26.53
CA ALA A 17 3.78 -23.08 25.49
C ALA A 17 3.17 -22.89 24.09
N GLY A 18 1.93 -23.33 23.86
CA GLY A 18 1.22 -23.10 22.59
C GLY A 18 0.69 -21.69 22.40
N GLU A 19 0.40 -21.00 23.49
CA GLU A 19 -0.06 -19.61 23.46
C GLU A 19 1.11 -18.63 23.29
N VAL A 20 2.30 -19.02 23.77
CA VAL A 20 3.52 -18.18 23.73
C VAL A 20 4.42 -18.53 22.54
N ILE A 21 4.52 -19.81 22.17
CA ILE A 21 5.44 -20.32 21.16
C ILE A 21 4.68 -21.03 20.05
N GLU A 22 4.27 -20.26 19.05
CA GLU A 22 3.57 -20.78 17.88
C GLU A 22 4.52 -21.39 16.83
N ARG A 23 5.74 -20.84 16.72
CA ARG A 23 6.69 -21.12 15.63
C ARG A 23 8.13 -20.76 16.00
N PRO A 24 9.17 -21.21 15.27
CA PRO A 24 10.57 -20.89 15.56
C PRO A 24 10.86 -19.40 15.69
N ALA A 25 10.21 -18.56 14.87
CA ALA A 25 10.35 -17.11 14.94
C ALA A 25 9.92 -16.52 16.31
N SER A 26 8.97 -17.17 17.00
CA SER A 26 8.54 -16.76 18.36
C SER A 26 9.62 -17.07 19.40
N VAL A 27 10.32 -18.21 19.25
CA VAL A 27 11.47 -18.58 20.10
C VAL A 27 12.59 -17.55 19.92
N VAL A 28 12.93 -17.23 18.67
CA VAL A 28 13.96 -16.22 18.37
C VAL A 28 13.57 -14.86 18.96
N LYS A 29 12.32 -14.42 18.78
CA LYS A 29 11.82 -13.18 19.37
C LYS A 29 12.03 -13.12 20.88
N GLU A 30 11.52 -14.10 21.63
CA GLU A 30 11.57 -14.05 23.10
C GLU A 30 12.99 -14.17 23.65
N LEU A 31 13.85 -14.97 23.01
CA LEU A 31 15.26 -15.10 23.42
C LEU A 31 16.06 -13.84 23.10
N VAL A 32 15.85 -13.22 21.94
CA VAL A 32 16.50 -11.95 21.59
C VAL A 32 15.99 -10.80 22.48
N GLU A 33 14.69 -10.74 22.78
CA GLU A 33 14.13 -9.77 23.75
C GLU A 33 14.78 -9.93 25.14
N ASN A 34 15.05 -11.16 25.58
CA ASN A 34 15.76 -11.41 26.83
C ASN A 34 17.22 -10.94 26.78
N ALA A 35 17.91 -11.12 25.66
CA ALA A 35 19.27 -10.61 25.47
C ALA A 35 19.31 -9.07 25.47
N ILE A 36 18.32 -8.41 24.87
CA ILE A 36 18.19 -6.94 24.89
C ILE A 36 17.94 -6.45 26.32
N ASP A 37 16.99 -7.06 27.03
CA ASP A 37 16.74 -6.76 28.44
C ASP A 37 17.97 -7.04 29.32
N ALA A 38 18.86 -7.93 28.88
CA ALA A 38 20.14 -8.22 29.53
C ALA A 38 21.23 -7.15 29.32
N GLY A 39 20.92 -6.05 28.62
CA GLY A 39 21.85 -4.95 28.34
C GLY A 39 22.93 -5.32 27.32
N SER A 40 22.66 -6.27 26.43
CA SER A 40 23.64 -6.76 25.45
C SER A 40 23.92 -5.71 24.36
N SER A 41 25.18 -5.57 23.97
CA SER A 41 25.58 -4.71 22.84
C SER A 41 25.76 -5.48 21.54
N GLN A 42 25.91 -6.81 21.62
CA GLN A 42 26.07 -7.70 20.48
C GLN A 42 25.25 -8.97 20.68
N ILE A 43 24.46 -9.33 19.67
CA ILE A 43 23.62 -10.52 19.65
C ILE A 43 23.86 -11.28 18.34
N ILE A 44 24.29 -12.54 18.46
CA ILE A 44 24.54 -13.45 17.34
C ILE A 44 23.46 -14.53 17.37
N ILE A 45 22.80 -14.74 16.22
CA ILE A 45 21.69 -15.65 16.04
C ILE A 45 22.08 -16.65 14.95
N GLU A 46 22.21 -17.91 15.33
CA GLU A 46 22.58 -19.03 14.45
C GLU A 46 21.43 -20.02 14.36
N ILE A 47 21.07 -20.40 13.14
CA ILE A 47 19.87 -21.18 12.85
C ILE A 47 20.20 -22.30 11.87
N GLU A 48 19.68 -23.50 12.14
CA GLU A 48 19.73 -24.64 11.22
C GLU A 48 18.31 -25.13 10.89
N GLU A 49 18.08 -25.47 9.62
CA GLU A 49 16.79 -25.96 9.12
C GLU A 49 15.61 -25.04 9.50
N ALA A 50 15.78 -23.72 9.29
CA ALA A 50 14.81 -22.68 9.65
C ALA A 50 14.37 -22.67 11.13
N GLY A 51 15.22 -23.20 12.02
CA GLY A 51 15.03 -23.16 13.47
C GLY A 51 14.25 -24.33 14.04
N LEU A 52 13.94 -25.34 13.22
CA LEU A 52 13.35 -26.59 13.69
C LEU A 52 14.40 -27.50 14.32
N LYS A 53 15.57 -27.60 13.69
CA LYS A 53 16.68 -28.41 14.19
C LYS A 53 17.44 -27.69 15.30
N LYS A 54 17.83 -26.44 15.06
CA LYS A 54 18.63 -25.66 16.01
C LYS A 54 18.37 -24.17 15.91
N VAL A 55 18.21 -23.52 17.06
CA VAL A 55 18.24 -22.06 17.25
C VAL A 55 19.24 -21.76 18.37
N GLN A 56 20.31 -21.06 18.05
CA GLN A 56 21.33 -20.65 19.01
C GLN A 56 21.43 -19.13 19.04
N ILE A 57 21.30 -18.55 20.24
CA ILE A 57 21.42 -17.11 20.47
C ILE A 57 22.55 -16.89 21.46
N THR A 58 23.53 -16.09 21.07
CA THR A 58 24.68 -15.72 21.90
C THR A 58 24.68 -14.22 22.10
N ASP A 59 24.70 -13.79 23.35
CA ASP A 59 24.75 -12.40 23.75
C ASP A 59 25.93 -12.13 24.69
N ASN A 60 26.27 -10.85 24.82
CA ASN A 60 27.31 -10.35 25.73
C ASN A 60 26.72 -9.51 26.88
N GLY A 61 25.49 -9.83 27.31
CA GLY A 61 24.83 -9.15 28.42
C GLY A 61 25.44 -9.48 29.78
N TYR A 62 24.74 -9.12 30.86
CA TYR A 62 25.24 -9.34 32.23
C TYR A 62 25.23 -10.81 32.70
N GLY A 63 24.62 -11.73 31.96
CA GLY A 63 24.54 -13.16 32.29
C GLY A 63 23.47 -13.51 33.34
N ILE A 64 23.45 -14.77 33.80
CA ILE A 64 22.57 -15.25 34.88
C ILE A 64 23.45 -15.86 35.97
N SER A 65 23.20 -15.50 37.23
CA SER A 65 23.96 -16.03 38.38
C SER A 65 23.72 -17.54 38.53
N HIS A 66 24.72 -18.28 39.00
CA HIS A 66 24.64 -19.74 39.19
C HIS A 66 23.40 -20.17 39.98
N ASP A 67 23.10 -19.46 41.07
CA ASP A 67 21.97 -19.76 41.96
C ASP A 67 20.60 -19.46 41.32
N GLU A 68 20.57 -18.63 40.28
CA GLU A 68 19.36 -18.20 39.57
C GLU A 68 19.10 -18.99 38.29
N VAL A 69 20.07 -19.78 37.81
CA VAL A 69 19.96 -20.54 36.56
C VAL A 69 18.82 -21.55 36.61
N GLU A 70 18.69 -22.29 37.71
CA GLU A 70 17.57 -23.23 37.88
C GLU A 70 16.24 -22.48 38.06
N LEU A 71 16.26 -21.34 38.76
CA LEU A 71 15.08 -20.50 38.96
C LEU A 71 14.56 -19.92 37.64
N ALA A 72 15.43 -19.60 36.68
CA ALA A 72 15.06 -19.07 35.37
C ALA A 72 14.21 -20.04 34.52
N LEU A 73 14.24 -21.34 34.81
CA LEU A 73 13.39 -22.35 34.17
C LEU A 73 12.07 -22.60 34.91
N ARG A 74 11.87 -22.02 36.09
CA ARG A 74 10.59 -22.11 36.81
C ARG A 74 9.60 -21.09 36.27
N ARG A 75 8.32 -21.47 36.25
CA ARG A 75 7.24 -20.57 35.81
C ARG A 75 7.03 -19.43 36.79
N HIS A 76 6.64 -18.28 36.24
CA HIS A 76 6.37 -17.05 36.99
C HIS A 76 7.59 -16.52 37.77
N ALA A 77 8.79 -16.99 37.44
CA ALA A 77 10.04 -16.46 37.94
C ALA A 77 10.55 -15.38 36.99
N THR A 78 10.73 -14.16 37.48
CA THR A 78 11.27 -13.06 36.69
C THR A 78 12.02 -12.07 37.59
N SER A 79 13.11 -11.51 37.05
CA SER A 79 13.85 -10.40 37.67
C SER A 79 13.31 -9.02 37.26
N LYS A 80 12.34 -8.95 36.34
CA LYS A 80 11.96 -7.73 35.60
C LYS A 80 10.82 -6.93 36.25
N ILE A 81 9.93 -7.60 36.99
CA ILE A 81 8.84 -6.97 37.75
C ILE A 81 8.80 -7.53 39.17
N LYS A 82 8.55 -6.67 40.17
CA LYS A 82 8.52 -7.07 41.60
C LYS A 82 7.17 -6.81 42.25
N ASN A 83 6.44 -5.81 41.80
CA ASN A 83 5.15 -5.41 42.38
C ASN A 83 4.10 -5.11 41.30
N GLN A 84 2.85 -4.93 41.71
CA GLN A 84 1.73 -4.66 40.80
C GLN A 84 1.84 -3.30 40.08
N ALA A 85 2.50 -2.30 40.69
CA ALA A 85 2.72 -1.01 40.04
C ALA A 85 3.72 -1.11 38.87
N ASP A 86 4.69 -2.03 38.93
CA ASP A 86 5.62 -2.31 37.84
C ASP A 86 4.90 -2.89 36.61
N LEU A 87 3.79 -3.63 36.82
CA LEU A 87 2.96 -4.18 35.75
C LEU A 87 2.26 -3.07 34.93
N PHE A 88 1.94 -1.93 35.56
CA PHE A 88 1.37 -0.76 34.87
C PHE A 88 2.45 0.17 34.28
N ARG A 89 3.74 -0.10 34.51
CA ARG A 89 4.87 0.72 34.06
C ARG A 89 5.99 -0.15 33.48
N ILE A 90 5.64 -0.98 32.51
CA ILE A 90 6.57 -1.99 31.97
C ILE A 90 7.63 -1.34 31.09
N ARG A 91 8.88 -1.34 31.57
CA ARG A 91 10.04 -0.81 30.84
C ARG A 91 10.82 -1.87 30.05
N THR A 92 10.68 -3.15 30.42
CA THR A 92 11.39 -4.28 29.82
C THR A 92 10.53 -5.02 28.80
N LEU A 93 11.14 -5.60 27.76
CA LEU A 93 10.44 -6.31 26.68
C LEU A 93 9.75 -7.58 27.20
N GLY A 94 10.46 -8.36 28.02
CA GLY A 94 9.92 -9.47 28.80
C GLY A 94 9.43 -9.03 30.18
N PHE A 95 8.38 -9.66 30.70
CA PHE A 95 7.93 -9.43 32.09
C PHE A 95 7.17 -10.60 32.74
N ARG A 96 6.70 -11.59 31.96
CA ARG A 96 5.83 -12.67 32.46
C ARG A 96 6.56 -13.82 33.16
N GLY A 97 7.86 -14.01 32.88
CA GLY A 97 8.61 -15.14 33.44
C GLY A 97 8.16 -16.51 32.90
N GLU A 98 7.66 -16.56 31.65
CA GLU A 98 7.08 -17.78 31.05
C GLU A 98 7.80 -18.26 29.79
N ALA A 99 8.63 -17.42 29.17
CA ALA A 99 9.25 -17.71 27.88
C ALA A 99 10.23 -18.90 27.94
N LEU A 100 11.27 -18.84 28.77
CA LEU A 100 12.27 -19.91 28.91
C LEU A 100 11.66 -21.25 29.37
N PRO A 101 10.78 -21.30 30.40
CA PRO A 101 10.10 -22.53 30.79
C PRO A 101 9.26 -23.13 29.65
N SER A 102 8.58 -22.27 28.88
CA SER A 102 7.75 -22.72 27.75
C SER A 102 8.61 -23.29 26.62
N ILE A 103 9.74 -22.64 26.29
CA ILE A 103 10.68 -23.15 25.29
C ILE A 103 11.20 -24.51 25.73
N ALA A 104 11.72 -24.62 26.96
CA ALA A 104 12.25 -25.86 27.51
C ALA A 104 11.24 -27.02 27.47
N SER A 105 9.94 -26.75 27.68
CA SER A 105 8.90 -27.78 27.68
C SER A 105 8.66 -28.44 26.30
N VAL A 106 9.03 -27.77 25.21
CA VAL A 106 8.79 -28.23 23.83
C VAL A 106 10.08 -28.44 23.02
N SER A 107 11.24 -28.41 23.68
CA SER A 107 12.56 -28.55 23.03
C SER A 107 13.59 -29.23 23.94
N VAL A 108 14.81 -29.39 23.43
CA VAL A 108 16.01 -29.60 24.22
C VAL A 108 16.70 -28.23 24.37
N LEU A 109 16.79 -27.72 25.59
CA LEU A 109 17.37 -26.41 25.91
C LEU A 109 18.74 -26.60 26.56
N THR A 110 19.78 -26.04 25.98
CA THR A 110 21.08 -25.86 26.63
C THR A 110 21.33 -24.38 26.89
N LEU A 111 21.53 -24.03 28.16
CA LEU A 111 21.87 -22.68 28.60
C LEU A 111 23.32 -22.68 29.09
N LEU A 112 24.14 -21.77 28.55
CA LEU A 112 25.50 -21.48 28.98
C LEU A 112 25.57 -20.01 29.36
N THR A 113 25.98 -19.70 30.58
CA THR A 113 25.98 -18.31 31.06
C THR A 113 27.11 -18.04 32.03
N ALA A 114 27.62 -16.82 32.05
CA ALA A 114 28.58 -16.36 33.03
C ALA A 114 28.35 -14.89 33.36
N VAL A 115 28.54 -14.55 34.63
CA VAL A 115 28.46 -13.18 35.15
C VAL A 115 29.87 -12.63 35.32
N ASP A 116 30.03 -11.32 35.14
CA ASP A 116 31.31 -10.66 35.40
C ASP A 116 31.75 -10.85 36.87
N GLY A 117 33.00 -11.25 37.09
CA GLY A 117 33.55 -11.55 38.40
C GLY A 117 33.19 -12.92 39.01
N ALA A 118 32.43 -13.78 38.32
CA ALA A 118 32.15 -15.14 38.78
C ALA A 118 33.35 -16.09 38.60
N SER A 119 33.52 -17.06 39.51
CA SER A 119 34.63 -18.04 39.46
C SER A 119 34.52 -19.04 38.31
N HIS A 120 33.31 -19.34 37.86
CA HIS A 120 33.02 -20.18 36.71
C HIS A 120 31.67 -19.76 36.11
N GLY A 121 31.44 -20.09 34.84
CA GLY A 121 30.11 -20.06 34.24
C GLY A 121 29.29 -21.28 34.64
N THR A 122 28.04 -21.32 34.20
CA THR A 122 27.11 -22.42 34.45
C THR A 122 26.56 -22.93 33.13
N LYS A 123 26.55 -24.25 32.97
CA LYS A 123 25.84 -24.96 31.90
C LYS A 123 24.64 -25.66 32.52
N LEU A 124 23.46 -25.42 31.96
CA LEU A 124 22.23 -26.14 32.27
C LEU A 124 21.71 -26.83 31.00
N VAL A 125 21.31 -28.08 31.12
CA VAL A 125 20.62 -28.84 30.05
C VAL A 125 19.26 -29.26 30.57
N ALA A 126 18.22 -28.91 29.81
CA ALA A 126 16.85 -29.30 30.10
C ALA A 126 16.19 -29.94 28.87
N ARG A 127 15.42 -31.00 29.08
CA ARG A 127 14.75 -31.75 28.02
C ARG A 127 13.27 -31.87 28.34
N GLY A 128 12.42 -31.29 27.50
CA GLY A 128 10.97 -31.32 27.72
C GLY A 128 10.54 -30.63 29.03
N GLY A 129 11.35 -29.71 29.56
CA GLY A 129 11.09 -28.96 30.79
C GLY A 129 11.71 -29.55 32.05
N GLU A 130 12.24 -30.77 31.99
CA GLU A 130 12.97 -31.38 33.11
C GLU A 130 14.47 -31.04 33.01
N VAL A 131 15.08 -30.62 34.11
CA VAL A 131 16.52 -30.30 34.19
C VAL A 131 17.30 -31.60 34.34
N GLU A 132 18.12 -31.95 33.35
CA GLU A 132 18.93 -33.17 33.36
C GLU A 132 20.30 -32.93 34.03
N GLU A 133 20.92 -31.78 33.77
CA GLU A 133 22.27 -31.47 34.21
C GLU A 133 22.43 -29.97 34.51
N VAL A 134 23.09 -29.67 35.63
CA VAL A 134 23.61 -28.32 35.96
C VAL A 134 25.06 -28.48 36.39
N ILE A 135 26.00 -28.03 35.56
CA ILE A 135 27.44 -28.15 35.82
C ILE A 135 28.17 -26.81 35.68
N PRO A 136 29.24 -26.59 36.45
CA PRO A 136 30.19 -25.51 36.19
C PRO A 136 30.80 -25.64 34.80
N ALA A 137 30.86 -24.55 34.05
CA ALA A 137 31.42 -24.51 32.69
C ALA A 137 32.21 -23.23 32.44
N THR A 138 33.18 -23.29 31.53
CA THR A 138 33.91 -22.10 31.08
C THR A 138 33.15 -21.41 29.96
N SER A 139 32.68 -20.19 30.20
CA SER A 139 32.00 -19.36 29.21
C SER A 139 32.46 -17.90 29.35
N PRO A 140 32.55 -17.12 28.25
CA PRO A 140 32.66 -15.67 28.35
C PRO A 140 31.43 -15.08 29.06
N VAL A 141 31.58 -13.86 29.59
CA VAL A 141 30.48 -13.09 30.20
C VAL A 141 29.37 -12.89 29.16
N GLY A 142 28.12 -13.13 29.59
CA GLY A 142 26.94 -13.14 28.74
C GLY A 142 26.22 -14.47 28.78
N THR A 143 25.26 -14.64 27.87
CA THR A 143 24.43 -15.84 27.79
C THR A 143 24.44 -16.44 26.39
N LYS A 144 24.52 -17.76 26.33
CA LYS A 144 24.33 -18.57 25.13
C LYS A 144 23.18 -19.53 25.38
N VAL A 145 22.10 -19.36 24.63
CA VAL A 145 20.93 -20.23 24.66
C VAL A 145 20.91 -21.04 23.37
N CYS A 146 20.90 -22.37 23.48
CA CYS A 146 20.76 -23.29 22.36
C CYS A 146 19.48 -24.09 22.54
N VAL A 147 18.60 -24.01 21.53
CA VAL A 147 17.32 -24.72 21.46
C VAL A 147 17.41 -25.72 20.31
N GLU A 148 17.32 -27.00 20.63
CA GLU A 148 17.40 -28.10 19.68
C GLU A 148 16.08 -28.88 19.63
N ASP A 149 15.79 -29.47 18.47
CA ASP A 149 14.62 -30.30 18.21
C ASP A 149 13.30 -29.66 18.66
N LEU A 150 13.00 -28.47 18.13
CA LEU A 150 11.78 -27.76 18.48
C LEU A 150 10.53 -28.56 18.08
N PHE A 151 9.60 -28.71 19.02
CA PHE A 151 8.36 -29.48 18.89
C PHE A 151 8.52 -31.01 18.81
N PHE A 152 9.66 -31.58 19.22
CA PHE A 152 9.89 -33.04 19.20
C PHE A 152 8.82 -33.85 19.95
N ASN A 153 8.25 -33.28 21.02
CA ASN A 153 7.21 -33.90 21.85
C ASN A 153 5.78 -33.42 21.51
N THR A 154 5.60 -32.53 20.51
CA THR A 154 4.30 -32.02 20.06
C THR A 154 4.12 -32.21 18.55
N PRO A 155 3.90 -33.45 18.06
CA PRO A 155 3.92 -33.78 16.64
C PRO A 155 2.80 -33.11 15.83
N ALA A 156 1.68 -32.75 16.46
CA ALA A 156 0.62 -31.99 15.80
C ALA A 156 1.14 -30.61 15.34
N ARG A 157 1.88 -29.89 16.19
CA ARG A 157 2.44 -28.56 15.84
C ARG A 157 3.45 -28.65 14.70
N LEU A 158 4.32 -29.66 14.75
CA LEU A 158 5.31 -29.89 13.69
C LEU A 158 4.64 -30.06 12.31
N LYS A 159 3.44 -30.67 12.25
CA LYS A 159 2.67 -30.84 11.00
C LYS A 159 2.01 -29.55 10.49
N TYR A 160 1.75 -28.57 11.34
CA TYR A 160 1.17 -27.27 10.96
C TYR A 160 2.22 -26.24 10.53
N MET A 161 3.51 -26.57 10.66
CA MET A 161 4.60 -25.71 10.21
C MET A 161 4.53 -25.49 8.70
N LYS A 162 4.79 -24.25 8.27
CA LYS A 162 4.88 -23.91 6.84
C LYS A 162 6.20 -24.44 6.25
N SER A 163 6.46 -24.12 4.99
CA SER A 163 7.75 -24.42 4.36
C SER A 163 8.89 -23.76 5.15
N GLN A 164 10.06 -24.42 5.18
CA GLN A 164 11.26 -23.89 5.83
C GLN A 164 11.60 -22.46 5.37
N GLN A 165 11.38 -22.15 4.09
CA GLN A 165 11.59 -20.80 3.55
C GLN A 165 10.64 -19.76 4.16
N ALA A 166 9.38 -20.11 4.41
CA ALA A 166 8.41 -19.21 5.03
C ALA A 166 8.78 -18.95 6.50
N GLU A 167 9.20 -19.98 7.24
CA GLU A 167 9.65 -19.83 8.63
C GLU A 167 10.93 -19.01 8.74
N LEU A 168 11.90 -19.25 7.86
CA LEU A 168 13.11 -18.43 7.77
C LEU A 168 12.78 -16.95 7.48
N SER A 169 11.82 -16.69 6.59
CA SER A 169 11.37 -15.32 6.28
C SER A 169 10.75 -14.63 7.50
N HIS A 170 9.99 -15.37 8.32
CA HIS A 170 9.43 -14.85 9.57
C HIS A 170 10.51 -14.51 10.60
N ILE A 171 11.55 -15.35 10.72
CA ILE A 171 12.70 -15.09 11.58
C ILE A 171 13.44 -13.83 11.13
N ILE A 172 13.77 -13.73 9.84
CA ILE A 172 14.46 -12.57 9.26
C ILE A 172 13.66 -11.29 9.53
N ASP A 173 12.34 -11.30 9.32
CA ASP A 173 11.48 -10.14 9.58
C ASP A 173 11.54 -9.69 11.05
N ILE A 174 11.50 -10.64 12.00
CA ILE A 174 11.59 -10.32 13.44
C ILE A 174 12.97 -9.73 13.78
N VAL A 175 14.05 -10.36 13.34
CA VAL A 175 15.42 -9.88 13.61
C VAL A 175 15.65 -8.51 13.00
N ASN A 176 15.14 -8.28 11.78
CA ASN A 176 15.17 -6.96 11.14
C ASN A 176 14.42 -5.91 11.96
N ARG A 177 13.20 -6.23 12.45
CA ARG A 177 12.44 -5.30 13.28
C ARG A 177 13.15 -4.99 14.60
N LEU A 178 13.74 -5.98 15.25
CA LEU A 178 14.52 -5.78 16.49
C LEU A 178 15.79 -4.95 16.23
N GLY A 179 16.47 -5.17 15.10
CA GLY A 179 17.62 -4.37 14.69
C GLY A 179 17.28 -2.92 14.33
N LEU A 180 16.05 -2.66 13.85
CA LEU A 180 15.54 -1.30 13.65
C LEU A 180 15.08 -0.66 14.97
N ALA A 181 14.51 -1.43 15.89
CA ALA A 181 14.09 -0.96 17.21
C ALA A 181 15.27 -0.54 18.09
N HIS A 182 16.37 -1.27 18.00
CA HIS A 182 17.57 -1.13 18.82
C HIS A 182 18.83 -0.93 17.96
N PRO A 183 18.99 0.23 17.29
CA PRO A 183 20.14 0.50 16.42
C PRO A 183 21.49 0.54 17.18
N GLU A 184 21.45 0.65 18.50
CA GLU A 184 22.59 0.57 19.42
C GLU A 184 23.17 -0.84 19.56
N ILE A 185 22.43 -1.88 19.18
CA ILE A 185 22.84 -3.28 19.30
C ILE A 185 23.26 -3.83 17.93
N SER A 186 24.38 -4.56 17.88
CA SER A 186 24.79 -5.28 16.68
C SER A 186 24.12 -6.66 16.64
N PHE A 187 23.30 -6.87 15.63
CA PHE A 187 22.65 -8.14 15.34
C PHE A 187 23.37 -8.83 14.18
N SER A 188 23.63 -10.13 14.31
CA SER A 188 24.12 -10.99 13.23
C SER A 188 23.24 -12.24 13.13
N LEU A 189 22.65 -12.47 11.95
CA LEU A 189 21.81 -13.63 11.67
C LEU A 189 22.50 -14.55 10.66
N ILE A 190 22.76 -15.78 11.07
CA ILE A 190 23.42 -16.82 10.28
C ILE A 190 22.45 -18.01 10.14
N SER A 191 22.13 -18.38 8.89
CA SER A 191 21.30 -19.56 8.58
C SER A 191 22.13 -20.58 7.83
N ASP A 192 22.22 -21.80 8.34
CA ASP A 192 22.92 -22.92 7.71
C ASP A 192 24.36 -22.56 7.29
N GLY A 193 25.05 -21.77 8.13
CA GLY A 193 26.42 -21.28 7.91
C GLY A 193 26.53 -20.05 7.00
N LYS A 194 25.43 -19.55 6.43
CA LYS A 194 25.40 -18.35 5.58
C LYS A 194 24.90 -17.13 6.35
N GLU A 195 25.67 -16.04 6.31
CA GLU A 195 25.26 -14.76 6.88
C GLU A 195 24.13 -14.12 6.06
N MET A 196 23.00 -13.85 6.71
CA MET A 196 21.78 -13.33 6.09
C MET A 196 21.59 -11.84 6.36
N THR A 197 21.87 -11.39 7.59
CA THR A 197 21.69 -9.99 8.00
C THR A 197 22.72 -9.62 9.05
N ARG A 198 23.25 -8.40 8.94
CA ARG A 198 24.13 -7.82 9.95
C ARG A 198 23.88 -6.33 10.11
N THR A 199 23.78 -5.89 11.37
CA THR A 199 23.68 -4.46 11.73
C THR A 199 24.96 -3.97 12.42
N ALA A 200 25.24 -2.67 12.29
CA ALA A 200 26.49 -2.08 12.77
C ALA A 200 26.55 -1.85 14.29
N GLY A 201 25.41 -1.72 14.98
CA GLY A 201 25.37 -1.47 16.43
C GLY A 201 25.96 -0.12 16.85
N THR A 202 25.77 0.92 16.04
CA THR A 202 26.37 2.26 16.26
C THR A 202 25.41 3.27 16.89
N GLY A 203 24.14 2.89 17.12
CA GLY A 203 23.08 3.78 17.61
C GLY A 203 22.47 4.66 16.51
N GLN A 204 23.01 4.64 15.28
CA GLN A 204 22.48 5.43 14.18
C GLN A 204 21.43 4.65 13.39
N LEU A 205 20.16 5.04 13.52
CA LEU A 205 19.03 4.38 12.85
C LEU A 205 19.21 4.30 11.32
N ARG A 206 19.75 5.36 10.69
CA ARG A 206 20.01 5.35 9.23
C ARG A 206 21.02 4.26 8.81
N GLN A 207 21.99 3.93 9.65
CA GLN A 207 22.95 2.84 9.37
C GLN A 207 22.30 1.47 9.53
N ALA A 208 21.42 1.30 10.54
CA ALA A 208 20.64 0.08 10.71
C ALA A 208 19.71 -0.16 9.50
N ILE A 209 19.02 0.89 9.03
CA ILE A 209 18.21 0.86 7.80
C ILE A 209 19.06 0.46 6.58
N ALA A 210 20.27 0.99 6.46
CA ALA A 210 21.17 0.63 5.36
C ALA A 210 21.63 -0.83 5.38
N GLY A 211 21.86 -1.40 6.57
CA GLY A 211 22.22 -2.81 6.74
C GLY A 211 21.07 -3.77 6.39
N ILE A 212 19.82 -3.36 6.63
CA ILE A 212 18.63 -4.21 6.47
C ILE A 212 17.97 -4.03 5.09
N TYR A 213 17.69 -2.79 4.69
CA TYR A 213 16.97 -2.46 3.45
C TYR A 213 17.91 -2.05 2.30
N GLY A 214 19.22 -1.98 2.56
CA GLY A 214 20.25 -1.61 1.59
C GLY A 214 20.51 -0.10 1.52
N LEU A 215 21.71 0.25 1.06
CA LEU A 215 22.20 1.64 0.96
C LEU A 215 21.34 2.54 0.07
N VAL A 216 20.81 2.00 -1.03
CA VAL A 216 19.99 2.76 -1.99
C VAL A 216 18.67 3.20 -1.35
N SER A 217 18.04 2.29 -0.59
CA SER A 217 16.79 2.59 0.13
C SER A 217 17.05 3.63 1.23
N ALA A 218 18.09 3.43 2.04
CA ALA A 218 18.42 4.32 3.16
C ALA A 218 18.70 5.77 2.72
N LYS A 219 19.35 5.97 1.56
CA LYS A 219 19.61 7.30 0.99
C LYS A 219 18.34 8.05 0.60
N LYS A 220 17.28 7.33 0.23
CA LYS A 220 15.98 7.89 -0.17
C LYS A 220 14.99 7.99 0.99
N MET A 221 15.47 7.85 2.23
CA MET A 221 14.66 8.02 3.42
C MET A 221 15.01 9.34 4.14
N ILE A 222 13.96 10.07 4.46
CA ILE A 222 13.99 11.39 5.10
C ILE A 222 13.73 11.19 6.59
N ALA A 223 14.46 11.94 7.42
CA ALA A 223 14.24 11.94 8.86
C ALA A 223 12.92 12.65 9.17
N ILE A 224 12.14 12.10 10.09
CA ILE A 224 10.94 12.74 10.63
C ILE A 224 11.13 12.94 12.12
N GLU A 225 10.76 14.13 12.61
CA GLU A 225 10.83 14.49 14.02
C GLU A 225 9.61 15.35 14.35
N ASN A 226 8.91 15.02 15.44
CA ASN A 226 7.82 15.83 15.99
C ASN A 226 7.58 15.45 17.44
N SER A 227 7.12 16.37 18.28
CA SER A 227 6.91 16.11 19.70
C SER A 227 5.79 16.98 20.26
N ASP A 228 5.08 16.42 21.24
CA ASP A 228 4.10 17.11 22.08
C ASP A 228 4.35 16.78 23.56
N LEU A 229 3.49 17.24 24.47
CA LEU A 229 3.59 17.01 25.91
C LEU A 229 3.58 15.51 26.30
N ASP A 230 2.86 14.68 25.54
CA ASP A 230 2.66 13.25 25.86
C ASP A 230 3.49 12.31 24.97
N PHE A 231 3.95 12.76 23.80
CA PHE A 231 4.55 11.92 22.77
C PHE A 231 5.77 12.56 22.12
N GLU A 232 6.81 11.78 21.86
CA GLU A 232 7.96 12.17 21.04
C GLU A 232 8.11 11.17 19.88
N ILE A 233 8.14 11.69 18.65
CA ILE A 233 8.23 10.91 17.42
C ILE A 233 9.57 11.22 16.76
N SER A 234 10.31 10.17 16.44
CA SER A 234 11.49 10.23 15.60
C SER A 234 11.50 9.07 14.60
N GLY A 235 12.19 9.21 13.47
CA GLY A 235 12.27 8.09 12.54
C GLY A 235 12.68 8.48 11.13
N PHE A 236 12.44 7.57 10.20
CA PHE A 236 12.70 7.76 8.78
C PHE A 236 11.54 7.27 7.93
N VAL A 237 11.17 8.05 6.92
CA VAL A 237 10.17 7.68 5.91
C VAL A 237 10.75 7.80 4.50
N SER A 238 10.36 6.89 3.62
CA SER A 238 10.81 6.91 2.23
C SER A 238 10.19 8.06 1.44
N LEU A 239 10.93 8.59 0.47
CA LEU A 239 10.36 9.45 -0.56
C LEU A 239 9.19 8.76 -1.31
N PRO A 240 8.21 9.52 -1.83
CA PRO A 240 7.06 8.96 -2.55
C PRO A 240 7.41 8.12 -3.79
N GLU A 241 8.63 8.26 -4.33
CA GLU A 241 9.15 7.41 -5.40
C GLU A 241 9.50 5.99 -4.95
N LEU A 242 9.88 5.82 -3.69
CA LEU A 242 10.35 4.55 -3.14
C LEU A 242 9.20 3.88 -2.39
N THR A 243 8.42 3.09 -3.12
CA THR A 243 7.26 2.39 -2.56
C THR A 243 7.38 0.87 -2.67
N ARG A 244 6.48 0.16 -2.00
CA ARG A 244 6.30 -1.29 -2.03
C ARG A 244 4.83 -1.63 -2.26
N ALA A 245 4.58 -2.86 -2.70
CA ALA A 245 3.22 -3.39 -2.89
C ALA A 245 2.55 -3.79 -1.56
N ASN A 246 3.33 -4.00 -0.50
CA ASN A 246 2.83 -4.47 0.79
C ASN A 246 3.22 -3.54 1.94
N ARG A 247 2.46 -3.62 3.04
CA ARG A 247 2.65 -2.83 4.26
C ARG A 247 3.77 -3.33 5.18
N ASN A 248 4.42 -4.44 4.83
CA ASN A 248 5.36 -5.13 5.71
C ASN A 248 6.58 -4.27 6.10
N TYR A 249 6.92 -3.29 5.25
CA TYR A 249 8.03 -2.37 5.42
C TYR A 249 7.68 -1.10 6.23
N ILE A 250 6.49 -1.07 6.84
CA ILE A 250 6.12 -0.08 7.83
C ILE A 250 6.39 -0.70 9.21
N SER A 251 7.35 -0.13 9.91
CA SER A 251 7.78 -0.55 11.24
C SER A 251 7.51 0.58 12.22
N LEU A 252 6.63 0.30 13.17
CA LEU A 252 6.24 1.20 14.26
C LEU A 252 6.79 0.64 15.56
N PHE A 253 7.49 1.48 16.33
CA PHE A 253 8.06 1.12 17.61
C PHE A 253 7.53 2.03 18.71
N ILE A 254 7.02 1.47 19.81
CA ILE A 254 6.67 2.22 21.01
C ILE A 254 7.62 1.82 22.13
N ASN A 255 8.41 2.76 22.64
CA ASN A 255 9.40 2.51 23.70
C ASN A 255 10.30 1.28 23.39
N GLY A 256 10.74 1.13 22.13
CA GLY A 256 11.56 0.01 21.66
C GLY A 256 10.79 -1.27 21.28
N ARG A 257 9.47 -1.33 21.48
CA ARG A 257 8.67 -2.51 21.11
C ARG A 257 8.05 -2.35 19.74
N TYR A 258 8.20 -3.37 18.90
CA TYR A 258 7.46 -3.43 17.64
C TYR A 258 5.95 -3.61 17.89
N ILE A 259 5.15 -2.73 17.28
CA ILE A 259 3.68 -2.77 17.38
C ILE A 259 3.03 -2.90 16.01
N LYS A 260 1.86 -3.55 15.98
CA LYS A 260 0.94 -3.54 14.84
C LYS A 260 -0.27 -2.71 15.21
N ASN A 261 -0.38 -1.54 14.58
CA ASN A 261 -1.52 -0.66 14.78
C ASN A 261 -2.05 -0.19 13.43
N PHE A 262 -3.31 -0.53 13.13
CA PHE A 262 -3.96 -0.16 11.87
C PHE A 262 -4.21 1.34 11.74
N LEU A 263 -4.54 2.01 12.85
CA LEU A 263 -4.84 3.44 12.87
C LEU A 263 -3.57 4.28 12.63
N LEU A 264 -2.46 3.94 13.27
CA LEU A 264 -1.18 4.59 13.02
C LEU A 264 -0.67 4.32 11.59
N ASN A 265 -0.88 3.12 11.06
CA ASN A 265 -0.56 2.83 9.66
C ASN A 265 -1.38 3.71 8.70
N ARG A 266 -2.65 3.99 9.02
CA ARG A 266 -3.48 4.94 8.26
C ARG A 266 -2.93 6.36 8.40
N ALA A 267 -2.57 6.80 9.61
CA ALA A 267 -2.00 8.13 9.84
C ALA A 267 -0.71 8.38 9.05
N ILE A 268 0.14 7.36 8.89
CA ILE A 268 1.33 7.45 8.02
C ILE A 268 0.91 7.74 6.58
N LEU A 269 -0.04 6.98 6.03
CA LEU A 269 -0.51 7.15 4.66
C LEU A 269 -1.17 8.52 4.46
N ASP A 270 -1.98 8.95 5.42
CA ASP A 270 -2.60 10.27 5.45
C ASP A 270 -1.54 11.40 5.43
N GLY A 271 -0.40 11.23 6.13
CA GLY A 271 0.70 12.19 6.14
C GLY A 271 1.41 12.34 4.79
N PHE A 272 1.45 11.27 3.99
CA PHE A 272 1.92 11.35 2.60
C PHE A 272 0.89 12.01 1.66
N GLY A 273 -0.39 11.97 2.03
CA GLY A 273 -1.49 12.61 1.31
C GLY A 273 -1.51 12.25 -0.18
N SER A 274 -1.53 13.28 -1.03
CA SER A 274 -1.68 13.12 -2.49
C SER A 274 -0.49 12.43 -3.18
N LYS A 275 0.68 12.34 -2.51
CA LYS A 275 1.98 11.98 -3.11
C LYS A 275 2.19 10.49 -3.36
N LEU A 276 1.43 9.60 -2.70
CA LEU A 276 1.53 8.15 -2.89
C LEU A 276 0.50 7.62 -3.89
N MET A 277 0.92 6.70 -4.76
CA MET A 277 0.01 5.98 -5.66
C MET A 277 -0.92 5.05 -4.85
N VAL A 278 -2.15 4.87 -5.32
CA VAL A 278 -3.10 3.92 -4.72
C VAL A 278 -2.51 2.50 -4.78
N GLY A 279 -2.69 1.72 -3.70
CA GLY A 279 -2.14 0.37 -3.57
C GLY A 279 -0.63 0.30 -3.29
N ARG A 280 0.07 1.43 -3.21
CA ARG A 280 1.49 1.51 -2.87
C ARG A 280 1.71 1.99 -1.43
N PHE A 281 2.70 1.42 -0.77
CA PHE A 281 3.05 1.73 0.62
C PHE A 281 4.48 2.25 0.72
N PRO A 282 4.75 3.27 1.56
CA PRO A 282 6.09 3.75 1.80
C PRO A 282 6.88 2.76 2.68
N LEU A 283 8.20 2.88 2.69
CA LEU A 283 9.02 2.30 3.76
C LEU A 283 9.03 3.33 4.89
N ALA A 284 8.68 2.89 6.10
CA ALA A 284 8.63 3.76 7.26
C ALA A 284 9.19 3.03 8.47
N VAL A 285 10.04 3.72 9.23
CA VAL A 285 10.64 3.25 10.47
C VAL A 285 10.45 4.37 11.47
N ILE A 286 9.47 4.23 12.36
CA ILE A 286 9.04 5.30 13.27
C ILE A 286 9.15 4.81 14.70
N HIS A 287 9.87 5.58 15.51
CA HIS A 287 9.99 5.44 16.95
C HIS A 287 9.08 6.44 17.64
N ILE A 288 8.29 5.94 18.58
CA ILE A 288 7.35 6.69 19.38
C ILE A 288 7.75 6.48 20.83
N HIS A 289 8.16 7.55 21.49
CA HIS A 289 8.42 7.59 22.91
C HIS A 289 7.19 8.16 23.61
N ILE A 290 6.70 7.42 24.61
CA ILE A 290 5.51 7.74 25.40
C ILE A 290 5.75 7.34 26.85
N ASP A 291 5.14 8.06 27.80
CA ASP A 291 5.09 7.58 29.18
C ASP A 291 4.44 6.18 29.23
N PRO A 292 5.09 5.16 29.81
CA PRO A 292 4.50 3.82 29.99
C PRO A 292 3.11 3.81 30.63
N TYR A 293 2.74 4.85 31.40
CA TYR A 293 1.40 4.95 31.98
C TYR A 293 0.29 5.16 30.94
N LEU A 294 0.62 5.76 29.79
CA LEU A 294 -0.32 6.02 28.71
C LEU A 294 -0.45 4.86 27.72
N ALA A 295 0.39 3.81 27.85
CA ALA A 295 0.41 2.66 26.96
C ALA A 295 0.25 1.34 27.75
N ASP A 296 -0.87 0.65 27.54
CA ASP A 296 -1.08 -0.69 28.11
C ASP A 296 -0.60 -1.77 27.13
N VAL A 297 0.51 -2.41 27.50
CA VAL A 297 1.15 -3.48 26.70
C VAL A 297 0.66 -4.87 27.09
N ASN A 298 -0.14 -5.02 28.17
CA ASN A 298 -0.60 -6.31 28.65
C ASN A 298 -1.95 -6.74 28.01
N VAL A 299 -2.13 -6.47 26.70
CA VAL A 299 -3.38 -6.73 25.98
C VAL A 299 -3.38 -8.08 25.28
N HIS A 300 -2.26 -8.46 24.65
CA HIS A 300 -2.14 -9.69 23.87
C HIS A 300 -0.94 -10.55 24.32
N PRO A 301 -1.02 -11.90 24.31
CA PRO A 301 0.08 -12.78 24.71
C PRO A 301 1.42 -12.51 23.99
N THR A 302 1.37 -12.22 22.69
CA THR A 302 2.57 -11.91 21.87
C THR A 302 3.05 -10.45 21.97
N LYS A 303 2.32 -9.59 22.72
CA LYS A 303 2.60 -8.16 22.95
C LYS A 303 2.68 -7.30 21.67
N GLN A 304 2.14 -7.76 20.54
CA GLN A 304 2.14 -7.02 19.27
C GLN A 304 1.09 -5.90 19.22
N GLU A 305 0.06 -5.99 20.06
CA GLU A 305 -1.01 -5.01 20.18
C GLU A 305 -0.86 -4.27 21.50
N VAL A 306 -0.91 -2.94 21.44
CA VAL A 306 -0.79 -2.04 22.59
C VAL A 306 -1.98 -1.10 22.55
N ARG A 307 -2.66 -0.93 23.69
CA ARG A 307 -3.70 0.09 23.83
C ARG A 307 -3.05 1.40 24.22
N ILE A 308 -3.23 2.40 23.37
CA ILE A 308 -2.61 3.72 23.53
C ILE A 308 -3.68 4.70 23.96
N SER A 309 -3.43 5.42 25.06
CA SER A 309 -4.27 6.54 25.48
C SER A 309 -4.04 7.71 24.52
N LYS A 310 -5.10 8.44 24.17
CA LYS A 310 -5.03 9.59 23.24
C LYS A 310 -4.51 9.24 21.82
N GLU A 311 -4.85 8.05 21.33
CA GLU A 311 -4.43 7.57 20.00
C GLU A 311 -4.72 8.55 18.85
N LYS A 312 -5.83 9.31 18.90
CA LYS A 312 -6.16 10.32 17.90
C LYS A 312 -5.15 11.47 17.83
N GLU A 313 -4.65 11.93 18.98
CA GLU A 313 -3.64 13.00 19.06
C GLU A 313 -2.32 12.50 18.44
N LEU A 314 -1.92 11.26 18.75
CA LEU A 314 -0.75 10.62 18.18
C LEU A 314 -0.87 10.45 16.65
N MET A 315 -2.04 10.09 16.12
CA MET A 315 -2.27 10.00 14.68
C MET A 315 -2.01 11.34 13.99
N THR A 316 -2.58 12.43 14.51
CA THR A 316 -2.37 13.78 13.97
C THR A 316 -0.90 14.15 13.99
N LEU A 317 -0.21 13.90 15.11
CA LEU A 317 1.21 14.21 15.28
C LEU A 317 2.10 13.46 14.25
N VAL A 318 1.81 12.18 13.98
CA VAL A 318 2.51 11.37 12.96
C VAL A 318 2.24 11.92 11.56
N SER A 319 0.99 12.22 11.22
CA SER A 319 0.62 12.75 9.91
C SER A 319 1.30 14.10 9.65
N GLU A 320 1.32 15.00 10.63
CA GLU A 320 1.98 16.30 10.54
C GLU A 320 3.50 16.18 10.40
N ALA A 321 4.14 15.29 11.15
CA ALA A 321 5.59 15.05 11.07
C ALA A 321 6.02 14.68 9.64
N ILE A 322 5.25 13.79 9.01
CA ILE A 322 5.49 13.34 7.64
C ILE A 322 5.17 14.44 6.63
N ALA A 323 4.02 15.12 6.79
CA ALA A 323 3.60 16.18 5.88
C ALA A 323 4.62 17.33 5.83
N ASN A 324 5.12 17.77 7.00
CA ASN A 324 6.13 18.83 7.11
C ASN A 324 7.44 18.41 6.44
N SER A 325 7.91 17.20 6.73
CA SER A 325 9.15 16.65 6.14
C SER A 325 9.08 16.50 4.62
N LEU A 326 7.87 16.31 4.07
CA LEU A 326 7.62 16.21 2.63
C LEU A 326 7.22 17.53 1.97
N LYS A 327 6.93 18.61 2.72
CA LYS A 327 6.64 19.95 2.15
C LYS A 327 7.93 20.64 1.69
N GLU A 328 9.06 20.36 2.34
CA GLU A 328 10.36 20.94 1.98
C GLU A 328 10.97 20.38 0.68
N GLN A 329 10.46 19.25 0.17
CA GLN A 329 10.94 18.66 -1.08
C GLN A 329 9.96 18.91 -2.22
N THR A 330 10.47 19.51 -3.31
CA THR A 330 9.72 19.86 -4.53
C THR A 330 8.93 18.67 -5.08
N LEU A 331 7.62 18.88 -5.27
CA LEU A 331 6.65 17.86 -5.69
C LEU A 331 6.75 17.44 -7.17
N ILE A 332 7.51 18.16 -7.99
CA ILE A 332 7.58 17.90 -9.44
C ILE A 332 8.62 16.80 -9.70
N PRO A 333 8.23 15.62 -10.21
CA PRO A 333 9.18 14.57 -10.56
C PRO A 333 10.08 15.05 -11.71
N ASP A 334 11.39 15.01 -11.50
CA ASP A 334 12.36 15.22 -12.59
C ASP A 334 12.34 14.00 -13.54
N ALA A 335 12.00 14.25 -14.80
CA ALA A 335 11.91 13.23 -15.82
C ALA A 335 13.25 12.49 -16.05
N LEU A 336 14.38 13.17 -15.85
CA LEU A 336 15.71 12.61 -16.08
C LEU A 336 16.03 11.48 -15.08
N GLU A 337 15.63 11.63 -13.82
CA GLU A 337 15.79 10.59 -12.81
C GLU A 337 14.92 9.36 -13.08
N ASN A 338 13.71 9.55 -13.60
CA ASN A 338 12.79 8.45 -13.91
C ASN A 338 13.30 7.61 -15.09
N LEU A 339 13.89 8.24 -16.10
CA LEU A 339 14.53 7.57 -17.24
C LEU A 339 15.82 6.82 -16.84
N ALA A 340 16.59 7.37 -15.90
CA ALA A 340 17.79 6.68 -15.39
C ALA A 340 17.45 5.35 -14.68
N LYS A 341 16.28 5.25 -14.04
CA LYS A 341 15.82 4.06 -13.30
C LYS A 341 15.35 2.90 -14.21
N SER A 342 14.85 3.19 -15.41
CA SER A 342 14.37 2.15 -16.35
C SER A 342 15.51 1.42 -17.06
N THR A 343 16.63 2.11 -17.33
CA THR A 343 17.80 1.51 -17.99
C THR A 343 18.53 0.44 -17.16
N VAL A 344 18.29 0.38 -15.84
CA VAL A 344 18.89 -0.62 -14.95
C VAL A 344 18.05 -1.91 -14.87
N ARG A 345 16.75 -1.87 -15.21
CA ARG A 345 15.83 -3.00 -15.00
C ARG A 345 15.58 -3.90 -16.21
N ASN A 346 15.92 -3.48 -17.43
CA ASN A 346 15.89 -4.35 -18.60
C ASN A 346 17.16 -4.12 -19.44
N ARG A 347 18.23 -4.85 -19.10
CA ARG A 347 19.13 -5.32 -20.16
C ARG A 347 18.48 -6.57 -20.76
N GLU A 348 17.47 -6.36 -21.61
CA GLU A 348 17.31 -7.31 -22.71
C GLU A 348 18.63 -7.30 -23.47
N LYS A 349 19.17 -8.49 -23.77
CA LYS A 349 20.35 -8.62 -24.62
C LYS A 349 20.09 -7.78 -25.87
N VAL A 350 20.96 -6.82 -26.13
CA VAL A 350 21.02 -6.15 -27.43
C VAL A 350 21.43 -7.23 -28.42
N GLU A 351 20.46 -7.91 -29.01
CA GLU A 351 20.69 -8.51 -30.31
C GLU A 351 20.91 -7.35 -31.25
N GLN A 352 22.12 -7.26 -31.81
CA GLN A 352 22.41 -6.38 -32.91
C GLN A 352 21.38 -6.64 -34.01
N THR A 353 20.34 -5.81 -34.06
CA THR A 353 19.49 -5.74 -35.24
C THR A 353 20.38 -5.12 -36.30
N ILE A 354 20.92 -5.95 -37.18
CA ILE A 354 21.57 -5.52 -38.40
C ILE A 354 20.49 -4.76 -39.15
N LEU A 355 20.57 -3.42 -39.15
CA LEU A 355 19.77 -2.55 -39.99
C LEU A 355 20.15 -2.85 -41.44
N PRO A 356 19.25 -3.41 -42.29
CA PRO A 356 19.47 -3.32 -43.72
C PRO A 356 19.27 -1.84 -44.08
N LEU A 357 20.37 -1.17 -44.42
CA LEU A 357 20.36 0.14 -45.06
C LEU A 357 19.63 0.01 -46.41
N LYS A 358 18.31 0.17 -46.40
CA LYS A 358 17.59 0.65 -47.57
C LYS A 358 17.55 2.16 -47.46
N GLU A 359 18.27 2.80 -48.37
CA GLU A 359 18.20 4.24 -48.61
C GLU A 359 16.73 4.64 -48.74
N ASN A 360 16.24 5.42 -47.77
CA ASN A 360 14.93 6.04 -47.89
C ASN A 360 15.12 7.27 -48.77
N THR A 361 14.94 7.10 -50.08
CA THR A 361 14.89 8.22 -51.02
C THR A 361 13.73 9.11 -50.60
N LEU A 362 14.05 10.28 -50.06
CA LEU A 362 13.11 11.37 -49.84
C LEU A 362 12.33 11.62 -51.14
N TYR A 363 11.08 11.14 -51.20
CA TYR A 363 10.17 11.55 -52.26
C TYR A 363 9.69 12.97 -51.94
N TYR A 364 10.41 13.95 -52.49
CA TYR A 364 9.85 15.24 -52.83
C TYR A 364 8.69 15.01 -53.80
N GLU A 365 7.46 15.26 -53.35
CA GLU A 365 6.32 15.36 -54.25
C GLU A 365 6.47 16.67 -55.03
N LYS A 366 7.05 16.56 -56.24
CA LYS A 366 7.04 17.65 -57.23
C LYS A 366 5.60 17.84 -57.68
N THR A 367 5.04 18.99 -57.35
CA THR A 367 3.88 19.57 -58.02
C THR A 367 4.13 19.60 -59.53
N GLU A 368 3.36 18.81 -60.29
CA GLU A 368 3.16 19.00 -61.72
C GLU A 368 1.70 19.38 -62.00
N PRO A 369 1.45 20.15 -63.07
CA PRO A 369 0.34 21.09 -63.14
C PRO A 369 -0.97 20.43 -63.58
N SER A 370 -2.07 20.98 -63.04
CA SER A 370 -3.45 20.71 -63.39
C SER A 370 -3.70 20.66 -64.90
N ARG A 371 -4.34 19.58 -65.37
CA ARG A 371 -5.07 19.53 -66.64
C ARG A 371 -6.57 19.29 -66.37
N PRO A 372 -7.48 19.93 -67.12
CA PRO A 372 -8.86 20.11 -66.71
C PRO A 372 -9.72 18.92 -67.17
N SER A 373 -10.62 18.45 -66.31
CA SER A 373 -11.71 17.55 -66.69
C SER A 373 -13.04 18.30 -66.62
N GLN A 374 -13.52 18.77 -67.78
CA GLN A 374 -14.93 19.09 -67.99
C GLN A 374 -15.62 17.84 -68.59
N THR A 375 -16.59 17.34 -67.83
CA THR A 375 -17.87 16.67 -68.19
C THR A 375 -18.04 15.94 -69.52
N GLU A 376 -18.43 14.67 -69.43
CA GLU A 376 -19.49 14.07 -70.26
C GLU A 376 -20.46 13.26 -69.40
N VAL A 377 -21.73 13.33 -69.78
CA VAL A 377 -22.95 12.92 -69.08
C VAL A 377 -23.28 11.48 -69.47
N ALA A 378 -23.63 10.63 -68.50
CA ALA A 378 -24.22 9.32 -68.78
C ALA A 378 -25.60 9.23 -68.11
N ASP A 379 -26.63 9.31 -68.96
CA ASP A 379 -28.03 9.12 -68.67
C ASP A 379 -28.29 7.75 -68.01
N TYR A 380 -28.90 7.74 -66.82
CA TYR A 380 -29.60 6.58 -66.31
C TYR A 380 -31.11 6.80 -66.49
N GLN A 381 -31.66 6.18 -67.53
CA GLN A 381 -33.10 6.07 -67.73
C GLN A 381 -33.71 5.16 -66.65
N VAL A 382 -34.75 5.67 -65.99
CA VAL A 382 -35.62 4.92 -65.08
C VAL A 382 -36.65 4.19 -65.92
N GLU A 383 -36.64 2.86 -65.91
CA GLU A 383 -37.77 2.06 -66.42
C GLU A 383 -38.85 1.97 -65.35
N LEU A 384 -40.00 2.57 -65.63
CA LEU A 384 -41.25 2.35 -64.91
C LEU A 384 -41.94 1.11 -65.51
N THR A 385 -42.11 0.07 -64.70
CA THR A 385 -43.12 -0.98 -64.95
C THR A 385 -43.95 -1.19 -63.69
N ASP A 386 -45.26 -1.27 -63.90
CA ASP A 386 -46.35 -1.25 -62.94
C ASP A 386 -46.37 -2.46 -61.98
N GLU A 387 -46.72 -2.22 -60.71
CA GLU A 387 -47.92 -2.76 -60.03
C GLU A 387 -47.75 -2.85 -58.49
N GLY A 388 -48.35 -1.89 -57.77
CA GLY A 388 -49.32 -2.21 -56.72
C GLY A 388 -48.90 -2.88 -55.40
N GLN A 389 -47.67 -2.74 -54.90
CA GLN A 389 -47.31 -3.34 -53.59
C GLN A 389 -46.68 -2.45 -52.50
N ASP A 390 -46.27 -1.21 -52.78
CA ASP A 390 -45.51 -0.43 -51.76
C ASP A 390 -46.32 0.45 -50.81
N LEU A 391 -47.61 0.69 -51.08
CA LEU A 391 -48.46 1.50 -50.18
C LEU A 391 -48.90 0.75 -48.92
N THR A 392 -48.86 -0.59 -48.91
CA THR A 392 -49.16 -1.40 -47.72
C THR A 392 -47.98 -1.50 -46.76
N LEU A 393 -46.73 -1.37 -47.23
CA LEU A 393 -45.56 -1.39 -46.36
C LEU A 393 -45.40 -0.06 -45.60
N PHE A 394 -45.54 1.08 -46.27
CA PHE A 394 -45.45 2.38 -45.61
C PHE A 394 -46.60 2.61 -44.62
N ALA A 395 -47.82 2.18 -44.98
CA ALA A 395 -48.97 2.23 -44.07
C ALA A 395 -48.80 1.28 -42.88
N LYS A 396 -48.27 0.07 -43.07
CA LYS A 396 -47.95 -0.84 -41.94
C LYS A 396 -46.84 -0.32 -41.06
N GLU A 397 -45.74 0.21 -41.61
CA GLU A 397 -44.63 0.73 -40.81
C GLU A 397 -45.03 1.99 -40.04
N THR A 398 -45.89 2.84 -40.62
CA THR A 398 -46.39 4.04 -39.94
C THR A 398 -47.44 3.70 -38.88
N LEU A 399 -48.31 2.70 -39.14
CA LEU A 399 -49.30 2.22 -38.17
C LEU A 399 -48.63 1.45 -37.02
N ASP A 400 -47.61 0.62 -37.29
CA ASP A 400 -46.79 -0.09 -36.28
C ASP A 400 -45.94 0.87 -35.43
N ARG A 401 -45.61 2.06 -35.94
CA ARG A 401 -44.97 3.13 -35.14
C ARG A 401 -45.95 3.84 -34.22
N LEU A 402 -47.21 4.01 -34.63
CA LEU A 402 -48.24 4.70 -33.84
C LEU A 402 -49.01 3.79 -32.85
N THR A 403 -48.94 2.47 -33.02
CA THR A 403 -49.67 1.48 -32.20
C THR A 403 -48.81 0.64 -31.26
N LYS A 404 -47.51 0.94 -31.12
CA LYS A 404 -46.74 0.37 -30.01
C LYS A 404 -47.22 1.01 -28.71
N PRO A 405 -47.84 0.25 -27.77
CA PRO A 405 -48.00 0.77 -26.42
C PRO A 405 -46.62 1.16 -25.93
N ALA A 406 -46.51 2.27 -25.18
CA ALA A 406 -45.24 2.79 -24.64
C ALA A 406 -44.39 1.61 -24.17
N LYS A 407 -43.38 1.22 -24.96
CA LYS A 407 -42.57 0.05 -24.68
C LYS A 407 -41.74 0.43 -23.48
N LEU A 408 -42.09 -0.11 -22.32
CA LEU A 408 -41.26 0.01 -21.13
C LEU A 408 -39.83 -0.39 -21.51
N HIS A 409 -38.86 0.49 -21.26
CA HIS A 409 -37.45 0.18 -21.48
C HIS A 409 -36.99 -0.71 -20.33
N PHE A 410 -36.79 -2.00 -20.60
CA PHE A 410 -36.12 -2.89 -19.67
C PHE A 410 -34.62 -2.68 -19.83
N ALA A 411 -33.96 -2.18 -18.79
CA ALA A 411 -32.54 -1.91 -18.81
C ALA A 411 -31.77 -3.24 -18.87
N GLU A 412 -30.99 -3.46 -19.93
CA GLU A 412 -30.19 -4.68 -20.08
C GLU A 412 -28.89 -4.57 -19.28
N ARG A 413 -28.72 -5.45 -18.29
CA ARG A 413 -27.45 -5.55 -17.54
C ARG A 413 -26.38 -6.14 -18.44
N LYS A 414 -25.53 -5.30 -19.04
CA LYS A 414 -24.31 -5.76 -19.72
C LYS A 414 -23.39 -6.38 -18.64
N PRO A 415 -22.94 -7.64 -18.78
CA PRO A 415 -21.98 -8.21 -17.85
C PRO A 415 -20.71 -7.37 -17.91
N ALA A 416 -20.29 -6.85 -16.76
CA ALA A 416 -19.06 -6.07 -16.65
C ALA A 416 -17.88 -6.96 -17.10
N ASN A 417 -17.31 -6.65 -18.26
CA ASN A 417 -16.05 -7.24 -18.69
C ASN A 417 -14.92 -6.54 -17.93
N TYR A 418 -14.63 -7.01 -16.72
CA TYR A 418 -13.58 -6.45 -15.85
C TYR A 418 -12.17 -6.57 -16.46
N ASP A 419 -11.98 -7.36 -17.53
CA ASP A 419 -10.70 -7.53 -18.23
C ASP A 419 -10.35 -6.40 -19.21
N GLN A 420 -11.25 -5.44 -19.43
CA GLN A 420 -11.07 -4.34 -20.41
C GLN A 420 -11.10 -2.93 -19.77
N LEU A 421 -10.88 -2.85 -18.46
CA LEU A 421 -10.46 -1.61 -17.80
C LEU A 421 -8.93 -1.56 -17.88
N ASP A 422 -8.35 -0.43 -18.29
CA ASP A 422 -6.88 -0.19 -18.26
C ASP A 422 -6.30 -0.18 -16.82
N HIS A 423 -7.09 -0.61 -15.82
CA HIS A 423 -6.78 -0.67 -14.40
C HIS A 423 -7.14 -2.06 -13.85
N PRO A 424 -6.15 -2.97 -13.69
CA PRO A 424 -6.40 -4.33 -13.22
C PRO A 424 -6.76 -4.47 -11.72
N GLU A 425 -6.96 -3.40 -10.97
CA GLU A 425 -7.12 -3.46 -9.50
C GLU A 425 -7.98 -2.30 -8.96
N LEU A 426 -9.30 -2.36 -9.15
CA LEU A 426 -10.23 -1.50 -8.40
C LEU A 426 -10.88 -2.33 -7.28
N ASP A 427 -10.14 -2.49 -6.19
CA ASP A 427 -10.71 -2.90 -4.90
C ASP A 427 -11.36 -1.67 -4.23
N LEU A 428 -12.57 -1.78 -3.68
CA LEU A 428 -13.28 -0.64 -3.04
C LEU A 428 -12.49 -0.01 -1.90
N ALA A 429 -11.64 -0.78 -1.21
CA ALA A 429 -10.71 -0.28 -0.19
C ALA A 429 -9.62 0.66 -0.75
N SER A 430 -9.48 0.73 -2.08
CA SER A 430 -8.57 1.61 -2.83
C SER A 430 -9.22 2.94 -3.14
N ILE A 431 -10.53 2.90 -3.41
CA ILE A 431 -11.40 4.06 -3.68
C ILE A 431 -11.63 4.85 -2.38
N ASP A 432 -11.89 4.14 -1.27
CA ASP A 432 -11.97 4.72 0.08
C ASP A 432 -10.75 5.59 0.44
N LYS A 433 -9.55 5.13 0.06
CA LYS A 433 -8.29 5.84 0.29
C LYS A 433 -8.08 7.01 -0.65
N ALA A 434 -8.63 6.97 -1.85
CA ALA A 434 -8.61 8.09 -2.78
C ALA A 434 -9.52 9.23 -2.27
N TYR A 435 -10.64 8.90 -1.61
CA TYR A 435 -11.54 9.90 -1.02
C TYR A 435 -10.91 10.71 0.13
N ASP A 436 -10.38 10.04 1.17
CA ASP A 436 -9.75 10.73 2.31
C ASP A 436 -8.57 11.64 1.86
N LYS A 437 -7.95 11.28 0.74
CA LYS A 437 -6.82 11.95 0.10
C LYS A 437 -7.22 13.22 -0.67
N LEU A 438 -8.45 13.31 -1.17
CA LEU A 438 -8.97 14.43 -1.98
C LEU A 438 -9.64 15.52 -1.12
N GLU A 439 -10.10 15.22 0.10
CA GLU A 439 -10.72 16.22 1.00
C GLU A 439 -9.71 17.17 1.68
N ARG A 440 -8.40 16.87 1.66
CA ARG A 440 -7.35 17.67 2.35
C ARG A 440 -6.47 18.50 1.41
N GLU A 441 -6.88 18.73 0.16
CA GLU A 441 -6.06 19.41 -0.84
C GLU A 441 -6.06 20.94 -0.62
N GLU A 442 -4.87 21.55 -0.52
CA GLU A 442 -4.67 23.01 -0.55
C GLU A 442 -4.47 23.48 -2.00
N ALA A 443 -5.04 24.63 -2.36
CA ALA A 443 -4.93 25.21 -3.70
C ALA A 443 -3.47 25.46 -4.09
N SER A 444 -3.05 24.90 -5.23
CA SER A 444 -1.67 25.03 -5.74
C SER A 444 -1.62 25.87 -7.02
N SER A 445 -0.57 26.68 -7.18
CA SER A 445 -0.45 27.57 -8.35
C SER A 445 0.06 26.81 -9.59
N PHE A 446 -0.78 26.69 -10.62
CA PHE A 446 -0.39 26.09 -11.89
C PHE A 446 0.46 27.04 -12.75
N PRO A 447 1.55 26.58 -13.39
CA PRO A 447 2.35 27.42 -14.29
C PRO A 447 1.60 27.78 -15.57
N GLU A 448 1.89 28.94 -16.15
CA GLU A 448 1.43 29.30 -17.50
C GLU A 448 2.12 28.39 -18.54
N LEU A 449 1.32 27.64 -19.30
CA LEU A 449 1.79 26.66 -20.27
C LEU A 449 1.31 27.00 -21.69
N GLU A 450 2.25 27.07 -22.64
CA GLU A 450 1.96 27.26 -24.06
C GLU A 450 2.00 25.92 -24.79
N PHE A 451 0.85 25.43 -25.22
CA PHE A 451 0.73 24.18 -25.98
C PHE A 451 1.33 24.31 -27.40
N PHE A 452 2.16 23.34 -27.79
CA PHE A 452 2.78 23.33 -29.12
C PHE A 452 2.75 21.97 -29.84
N GLY A 453 2.22 20.90 -29.24
CA GLY A 453 2.04 19.65 -29.97
C GLY A 453 1.56 18.46 -29.15
N GLN A 454 1.07 17.43 -29.84
CA GLN A 454 0.61 16.16 -29.26
C GLN A 454 1.44 14.99 -29.80
N MET A 455 1.77 14.03 -28.95
CA MET A 455 2.50 12.80 -29.29
C MET A 455 1.66 11.55 -29.04
N HIS A 456 1.63 10.66 -30.03
CA HIS A 456 0.92 9.37 -30.00
C HIS A 456 -0.55 9.44 -29.56
N GLY A 457 -1.22 10.59 -29.74
CA GLY A 457 -2.59 10.77 -29.28
C GLY A 457 -2.78 10.54 -27.79
N THR A 458 -1.73 10.74 -26.96
CA THR A 458 -1.74 10.44 -25.52
C THR A 458 -1.04 11.52 -24.69
N TYR A 459 0.05 12.09 -25.19
CA TYR A 459 0.83 13.09 -24.46
C TYR A 459 0.73 14.46 -25.13
N LEU A 460 0.50 15.49 -24.33
CA LEU A 460 0.54 16.89 -24.75
C LEU A 460 1.86 17.51 -24.34
N PHE A 461 2.45 18.29 -25.24
CA PHE A 461 3.66 19.05 -24.99
C PHE A 461 3.33 20.54 -24.85
N ALA A 462 3.82 21.11 -23.76
CA ALA A 462 3.68 22.53 -23.50
C ALA A 462 5.01 23.14 -23.02
N GLN A 463 5.21 24.41 -23.35
CA GLN A 463 6.36 25.19 -22.93
C GLN A 463 5.96 26.10 -21.77
N GLY A 464 6.77 26.10 -20.70
CA GLY A 464 6.64 27.07 -19.61
C GLY A 464 7.92 27.91 -19.47
N ARG A 465 7.96 28.79 -18.47
CA ARG A 465 9.12 29.67 -18.22
C ARG A 465 10.41 28.90 -17.92
N ASP A 466 10.28 27.75 -17.26
CA ASP A 466 11.42 26.97 -16.74
C ASP A 466 11.84 25.78 -17.62
N GLY A 467 11.08 25.47 -18.67
CA GLY A 467 11.42 24.38 -19.60
C GLY A 467 10.23 23.70 -20.27
N LEU A 468 10.39 22.41 -20.58
CA LEU A 468 9.42 21.58 -21.29
C LEU A 468 8.52 20.85 -20.29
N TYR A 469 7.21 20.90 -20.51
CA TYR A 469 6.20 20.14 -19.78
C TYR A 469 5.58 19.09 -20.68
N ILE A 470 5.49 17.87 -20.17
CA ILE A 470 4.82 16.74 -20.80
C ILE A 470 3.61 16.39 -19.94
N ILE A 471 2.42 16.46 -20.54
CA ILE A 471 1.16 16.24 -19.86
C ILE A 471 0.53 14.96 -20.41
N ASP A 472 0.12 14.05 -19.54
CA ASP A 472 -0.70 12.90 -19.92
C ASP A 472 -2.15 13.38 -20.09
N GLN A 473 -2.66 13.34 -21.33
CA GLN A 473 -3.98 13.90 -21.65
C GLN A 473 -5.12 13.16 -20.92
N HIS A 474 -4.95 11.86 -20.68
CA HIS A 474 -5.95 11.02 -20.05
C HIS A 474 -6.03 11.40 -18.57
N ALA A 475 -4.88 11.41 -17.89
CA ALA A 475 -4.79 11.79 -16.48
C ALA A 475 -5.26 13.24 -16.23
N ALA A 476 -4.92 14.17 -17.15
CA ALA A 476 -5.36 15.55 -17.07
C ALA A 476 -6.88 15.68 -17.15
N GLN A 477 -7.50 14.96 -18.08
CA GLN A 477 -8.93 15.04 -18.25
C GLN A 477 -9.70 14.31 -17.15
N GLU A 478 -9.18 13.20 -16.63
CA GLU A 478 -9.74 12.56 -15.43
C GLU A 478 -9.82 13.56 -14.27
N ARG A 479 -8.76 14.35 -14.04
CA ARG A 479 -8.74 15.37 -12.99
C ARG A 479 -9.78 16.46 -13.22
N VAL A 480 -9.83 17.04 -14.42
CA VAL A 480 -10.82 18.08 -14.75
C VAL A 480 -12.24 17.57 -14.56
N LYS A 481 -12.56 16.39 -15.10
CA LYS A 481 -13.91 15.79 -14.99
C LYS A 481 -14.26 15.41 -13.56
N TYR A 482 -13.29 14.93 -12.79
CA TYR A 482 -13.50 14.61 -11.39
C TYR A 482 -13.92 15.83 -10.59
N GLU A 483 -13.22 16.96 -10.74
CA GLU A 483 -13.57 18.19 -10.01
C GLU A 483 -14.91 18.77 -10.48
N GLU A 484 -15.20 18.73 -11.78
CA GLU A 484 -16.50 19.11 -12.35
C GLU A 484 -17.65 18.25 -11.78
N TYR A 485 -17.49 16.93 -11.73
CA TYR A 485 -18.49 16.04 -11.14
C TYR A 485 -18.57 16.18 -9.61
N ARG A 486 -17.45 16.44 -8.93
CA ARG A 486 -17.43 16.70 -7.49
C ARG A 486 -18.26 17.92 -7.15
N GLU A 487 -18.14 19.00 -7.91
CA GLU A 487 -18.97 20.19 -7.76
C GLU A 487 -20.42 19.95 -8.17
N SER A 488 -20.67 19.29 -9.29
CA SER A 488 -22.02 19.04 -9.82
C SER A 488 -22.85 18.09 -8.94
N ILE A 489 -22.22 17.07 -8.34
CA ILE A 489 -22.86 16.15 -7.38
C ILE A 489 -22.96 16.83 -6.00
N GLY A 490 -22.05 17.75 -5.69
CA GLY A 490 -22.05 18.54 -4.46
C GLY A 490 -23.21 19.55 -4.41
N ASN A 491 -23.40 20.29 -5.51
CA ASN A 491 -24.50 21.23 -5.73
C ASN A 491 -25.74 20.46 -6.18
N VAL A 492 -26.59 20.09 -5.23
CA VAL A 492 -27.89 19.47 -5.54
C VAL A 492 -28.83 20.55 -6.08
N ASP A 493 -28.61 20.99 -7.32
CA ASP A 493 -29.69 21.62 -8.07
C ASP A 493 -30.71 20.51 -8.35
N GLN A 494 -31.89 20.58 -7.73
CA GLN A 494 -32.97 19.59 -7.88
C GLN A 494 -33.60 19.63 -9.29
N SER A 495 -32.97 20.33 -10.22
CA SER A 495 -33.33 20.35 -11.63
C SER A 495 -33.18 18.94 -12.20
N GLN A 496 -34.31 18.31 -12.49
CA GLN A 496 -34.41 16.96 -13.03
C GLN A 496 -35.05 16.97 -14.40
N GLN A 497 -34.62 16.02 -15.24
CA GLN A 497 -35.19 15.79 -16.54
C GLN A 497 -36.13 14.58 -16.48
N GLN A 498 -37.39 14.80 -16.87
CA GLN A 498 -38.39 13.73 -16.97
C GLN A 498 -38.17 12.92 -18.25
N LEU A 499 -38.18 11.61 -18.11
CA LEU A 499 -38.05 10.68 -19.23
C LEU A 499 -39.40 10.52 -19.94
N LEU A 500 -39.38 10.55 -21.28
CA LEU A 500 -40.56 10.27 -22.09
C LEU A 500 -41.03 8.82 -21.93
N VAL A 501 -40.10 7.91 -21.67
CA VAL A 501 -40.36 6.49 -21.40
C VAL A 501 -39.52 6.06 -20.20
N PRO A 502 -40.13 5.48 -19.14
CA PRO A 502 -39.39 5.11 -17.94
C PRO A 502 -38.52 3.86 -18.16
N TYR A 503 -37.41 3.80 -17.41
CA TYR A 503 -36.53 2.62 -17.35
C TYR A 503 -36.94 1.69 -16.21
N ILE A 504 -36.97 0.40 -16.47
CA ILE A 504 -37.17 -0.65 -15.48
C ILE A 504 -35.84 -1.38 -15.27
N PHE A 505 -35.39 -1.43 -14.02
CA PHE A 505 -34.20 -2.14 -13.55
C PHE A 505 -34.61 -3.38 -12.76
N GLU A 506 -33.95 -4.51 -13.01
CA GLU A 506 -34.23 -5.78 -12.34
C GLU A 506 -33.00 -6.22 -11.52
N PHE A 507 -33.23 -6.63 -10.27
CA PHE A 507 -32.17 -7.07 -9.35
C PHE A 507 -32.49 -8.44 -8.73
N PRO A 508 -31.49 -9.23 -8.32
CA PRO A 508 -31.71 -10.43 -7.50
C PRO A 508 -32.44 -10.11 -6.18
N ALA A 509 -33.20 -11.06 -5.65
CA ALA A 509 -34.04 -10.83 -4.46
C ALA A 509 -33.26 -10.38 -3.20
N ASP A 510 -32.04 -10.88 -2.98
CA ASP A 510 -31.18 -10.46 -1.86
C ASP A 510 -30.69 -9.00 -2.04
N ASP A 511 -30.34 -8.63 -3.28
CA ASP A 511 -29.88 -7.29 -3.64
C ASP A 511 -31.02 -6.26 -3.60
N ALA A 512 -32.21 -6.62 -4.10
CA ALA A 512 -33.39 -5.77 -4.06
C ALA A 512 -33.78 -5.40 -2.62
N LEU A 513 -33.71 -6.36 -1.69
CA LEU A 513 -34.00 -6.11 -0.27
C LEU A 513 -33.02 -5.13 0.36
N ARG A 514 -31.71 -5.26 0.07
CA ARG A 514 -30.66 -4.35 0.58
C ARG A 514 -30.72 -2.97 -0.05
N LEU A 515 -31.08 -2.88 -1.33
CA LEU A 515 -31.27 -1.60 -2.03
C LEU A 515 -32.44 -0.83 -1.44
N LYS A 516 -33.55 -1.49 -1.09
CA LYS A 516 -34.72 -0.85 -0.44
C LYS A 516 -34.34 -0.09 0.83
N GLU A 517 -33.48 -0.66 1.67
CA GLU A 517 -33.03 0.00 2.90
C GLU A 517 -32.15 1.24 2.63
N ARG A 518 -31.57 1.34 1.43
CA ARG A 518 -30.56 2.34 1.07
C ARG A 518 -31.01 3.34 0.01
N MET A 519 -32.26 3.23 -0.46
CA MET A 519 -32.86 4.15 -1.44
C MET A 519 -32.70 5.64 -1.08
N PRO A 520 -32.80 6.09 0.19
CA PRO A 520 -32.61 7.50 0.53
C PRO A 520 -31.25 8.09 0.10
N LEU A 521 -30.19 7.28 0.02
CA LEU A 521 -28.88 7.74 -0.43
C LEU A 521 -28.81 8.03 -1.94
N LEU A 522 -29.63 7.34 -2.75
CA LEU A 522 -29.76 7.61 -4.19
C LEU A 522 -30.55 8.90 -4.44
N GLU A 523 -31.59 9.13 -3.63
CA GLU A 523 -32.42 10.33 -3.70
C GLU A 523 -31.59 11.60 -3.47
N GLU A 524 -30.63 11.57 -2.54
CA GLU A 524 -29.73 12.69 -2.26
C GLU A 524 -28.73 13.02 -3.39
N VAL A 525 -28.54 12.09 -4.34
CA VAL A 525 -27.75 12.29 -5.56
C VAL A 525 -28.66 12.67 -6.74
N GLY A 526 -29.97 12.81 -6.50
CA GLY A 526 -30.96 13.19 -7.49
C GLY A 526 -31.47 12.03 -8.34
N VAL A 527 -31.27 10.78 -7.90
CA VAL A 527 -31.76 9.58 -8.57
C VAL A 527 -32.94 9.00 -7.80
N PHE A 528 -34.13 9.08 -8.38
CA PHE A 528 -35.37 8.57 -7.77
C PHE A 528 -35.82 7.26 -8.41
N LEU A 529 -35.45 6.15 -7.77
CA LEU A 529 -35.97 4.83 -8.10
C LEU A 529 -37.24 4.56 -7.31
N ALA A 530 -38.31 4.09 -7.95
CA ALA A 530 -39.54 3.67 -7.26
C ALA A 530 -39.75 2.16 -7.42
N GLU A 531 -40.42 1.52 -6.46
CA GLU A 531 -40.71 0.08 -6.55
C GLU A 531 -41.74 -0.21 -7.66
N TYR A 532 -41.44 -1.19 -8.51
CA TYR A 532 -42.28 -1.63 -9.63
C TYR A 532 -42.33 -3.17 -9.71
N GLY A 533 -42.67 -3.85 -8.60
CA GLY A 533 -42.78 -5.31 -8.52
C GLY A 533 -41.96 -5.91 -7.37
N GLU A 534 -41.82 -7.24 -7.31
CA GLU A 534 -41.10 -7.91 -6.22
C GLU A 534 -39.58 -7.62 -6.26
N ASN A 535 -38.99 -7.52 -7.45
CA ASN A 535 -37.54 -7.39 -7.69
C ASN A 535 -37.18 -6.31 -8.73
N GLN A 536 -38.11 -5.38 -8.99
CA GLN A 536 -38.00 -4.41 -10.07
C GLN A 536 -38.17 -2.98 -9.55
N PHE A 537 -37.34 -2.07 -10.07
CA PHE A 537 -37.39 -0.64 -9.78
C PHE A 537 -37.61 0.16 -11.07
N ILE A 538 -38.36 1.25 -10.98
CA ILE A 538 -38.67 2.14 -12.10
C ILE A 538 -38.02 3.51 -11.90
N LEU A 539 -37.32 4.00 -12.92
CA LEU A 539 -36.77 5.35 -13.00
C LEU A 539 -37.63 6.18 -13.95
N ARG A 540 -38.12 7.33 -13.48
CA ARG A 540 -38.96 8.27 -14.28
C ARG A 540 -38.26 9.59 -14.56
N GLU A 541 -37.29 9.94 -13.74
CA GLU A 541 -36.57 11.20 -13.78
C GLU A 541 -35.10 10.95 -13.49
N HIS A 542 -34.22 11.72 -14.12
CA HIS A 542 -32.77 11.63 -13.90
C HIS A 542 -32.16 13.04 -13.74
N PRO A 543 -30.99 13.15 -13.08
CA PRO A 543 -30.27 14.40 -12.97
C PRO A 543 -29.79 14.94 -14.33
N ILE A 544 -29.77 16.25 -14.49
CA ILE A 544 -29.32 16.93 -15.74
C ILE A 544 -27.85 16.62 -16.08
N TRP A 545 -27.00 16.39 -15.07
CA TRP A 545 -25.59 16.06 -15.28
C TRP A 545 -25.34 14.66 -15.85
N MET A 546 -26.38 13.82 -15.95
CA MET A 546 -26.32 12.48 -16.54
C MET A 546 -26.91 12.49 -17.95
N ALA A 547 -26.15 12.06 -18.96
CA ALA A 547 -26.64 11.96 -20.33
C ALA A 547 -27.57 10.75 -20.52
N GLU A 548 -28.53 10.85 -21.44
CA GLU A 548 -29.57 9.83 -21.66
C GLU A 548 -28.99 8.46 -22.07
N GLU A 549 -27.91 8.46 -22.87
CA GLU A 549 -27.22 7.24 -23.31
C GLU A 549 -26.56 6.44 -22.16
N GLU A 550 -26.40 7.07 -20.99
CA GLU A 550 -25.61 6.54 -19.88
C GLU A 550 -26.47 6.12 -18.67
N ILE A 551 -27.79 6.36 -18.73
CA ILE A 551 -28.73 6.09 -17.63
C ILE A 551 -28.70 4.61 -17.23
N GLU A 552 -28.77 3.70 -18.20
CA GLU A 552 -28.80 2.26 -17.90
C GLU A 552 -27.53 1.79 -17.17
N SER A 553 -26.35 2.11 -17.70
CA SER A 553 -25.07 1.69 -17.11
C SER A 553 -24.77 2.41 -15.78
N GLY A 554 -25.05 3.71 -15.71
CA GLY A 554 -24.77 4.51 -14.52
C GLY A 554 -25.58 4.05 -13.31
N ILE A 555 -26.87 3.79 -13.50
CA ILE A 555 -27.77 3.38 -12.41
C ILE A 555 -27.44 1.98 -11.90
N TYR A 556 -27.17 1.01 -12.77
CA TYR A 556 -26.74 -0.33 -12.33
C TYR A 556 -25.46 -0.28 -11.50
N GLU A 557 -24.51 0.57 -11.86
CA GLU A 557 -23.24 0.71 -11.13
C GLU A 557 -23.41 1.44 -9.80
N MET A 558 -24.26 2.46 -9.75
CA MET A 558 -24.64 3.13 -8.50
C MET A 558 -25.26 2.15 -7.51
N CYS A 559 -26.15 1.27 -8.00
CA CYS A 559 -26.77 0.21 -7.21
C CYS A 559 -25.75 -0.86 -6.77
N ASP A 560 -24.87 -1.31 -7.66
CA ASP A 560 -23.83 -2.29 -7.33
C ASP A 560 -22.86 -1.75 -6.26
N MET A 561 -22.47 -0.47 -6.34
CA MET A 561 -21.64 0.20 -5.31
C MET A 561 -22.33 0.27 -3.95
N LEU A 562 -23.63 0.57 -3.94
CA LEU A 562 -24.44 0.57 -2.71
C LEU A 562 -24.63 -0.83 -2.13
N LEU A 563 -24.55 -1.89 -2.93
CA LEU A 563 -24.62 -3.27 -2.45
C LEU A 563 -23.28 -3.75 -1.86
N LEU A 564 -22.16 -3.22 -2.36
CA LEU A 564 -20.80 -3.62 -1.99
C LEU A 564 -20.26 -2.94 -0.72
N THR A 565 -20.62 -1.68 -0.47
CA THR A 565 -20.13 -0.89 0.69
C THR A 565 -20.96 -1.14 1.95
N LYS A 566 -20.34 -1.30 3.15
CA LYS A 566 -21.10 -1.64 4.38
C LYS A 566 -21.57 -0.43 5.21
N GLU A 567 -20.88 0.70 5.16
CA GLU A 567 -21.25 1.95 5.84
C GLU A 567 -20.76 3.12 4.98
N VAL A 568 -21.64 4.09 4.69
CA VAL A 568 -21.29 5.20 3.80
C VAL A 568 -21.70 6.53 4.42
N SER A 569 -20.73 7.44 4.54
CA SER A 569 -20.96 8.87 4.72
C SER A 569 -21.40 9.46 3.38
N ILE A 570 -22.44 10.27 3.37
CA ILE A 570 -23.01 10.88 2.15
C ILE A 570 -21.93 11.57 1.29
N LYS A 571 -21.02 12.30 1.93
CA LYS A 571 -19.92 13.00 1.22
C LYS A 571 -18.96 12.03 0.53
N LYS A 572 -18.72 10.87 1.14
CA LYS A 572 -17.87 9.81 0.61
C LYS A 572 -18.48 9.19 -0.63
N TYR A 573 -19.77 8.83 -0.57
CA TYR A 573 -20.51 8.31 -1.71
C TYR A 573 -20.41 9.21 -2.95
N ARG A 574 -20.63 10.52 -2.76
CA ARG A 574 -20.59 11.51 -3.85
C ARG A 574 -19.23 11.58 -4.55
N ALA A 575 -18.15 11.50 -3.79
CA ALA A 575 -16.81 11.53 -4.33
C ALA A 575 -16.44 10.23 -5.06
N GLU A 576 -16.85 9.06 -4.54
CA GLU A 576 -16.63 7.78 -5.22
C GLU A 576 -17.33 7.72 -6.58
N LEU A 577 -18.56 8.24 -6.63
CA LEU A 577 -19.29 8.42 -7.87
C LEU A 577 -18.54 9.35 -8.83
N ALA A 578 -18.07 10.51 -8.37
CA ALA A 578 -17.29 11.43 -9.19
C ALA A 578 -16.02 10.78 -9.77
N ILE A 579 -15.28 9.99 -8.97
CA ILE A 579 -14.09 9.24 -9.42
C ILE A 579 -14.48 8.28 -10.54
N MET A 580 -15.46 7.40 -10.28
CA MET A 580 -15.85 6.36 -11.24
C MET A 580 -16.34 6.95 -12.57
N MET A 581 -17.13 8.03 -12.51
CA MET A 581 -17.60 8.73 -13.70
C MET A 581 -16.47 9.40 -14.47
N SER A 582 -15.48 9.96 -13.78
CA SER A 582 -14.30 10.57 -14.42
C SER A 582 -13.46 9.55 -15.20
N CYS A 583 -13.31 8.31 -14.69
CA CYS A 583 -12.56 7.22 -15.34
C CYS A 583 -13.19 6.78 -16.67
N LYS A 584 -14.52 6.58 -16.68
CA LYS A 584 -15.22 6.05 -17.86
C LYS A 584 -15.40 7.09 -18.95
N ARG A 585 -15.46 8.37 -18.56
CA ARG A 585 -15.73 9.48 -19.47
C ARG A 585 -14.46 10.15 -19.98
N SER A 586 -13.28 9.89 -19.43
CA SER A 586 -12.04 10.48 -19.94
C SER A 586 -11.68 9.96 -21.34
N ILE A 587 -10.93 10.75 -22.09
CA ILE A 587 -10.43 10.43 -23.41
C ILE A 587 -9.58 9.17 -23.30
N LYS A 588 -9.88 8.16 -24.12
CA LYS A 588 -9.10 6.93 -24.21
C LYS A 588 -7.69 7.20 -24.74
N ALA A 589 -6.73 6.38 -24.32
CA ALA A 589 -5.39 6.39 -24.88
C ALA A 589 -5.45 6.29 -26.43
N ASN A 590 -4.58 7.04 -27.13
CA ASN A 590 -4.51 7.19 -28.60
C ASN A 590 -5.59 8.04 -29.27
N HIS A 591 -6.38 8.82 -28.54
CA HIS A 591 -7.31 9.77 -29.17
C HIS A 591 -6.60 11.09 -29.51
N ARG A 592 -6.64 11.49 -30.78
CA ARG A 592 -6.12 12.80 -31.22
C ARG A 592 -7.12 13.88 -30.85
N ILE A 593 -6.64 14.92 -30.17
CA ILE A 593 -7.42 16.12 -29.89
C ILE A 593 -6.91 17.26 -30.75
N ASP A 594 -7.80 18.15 -31.16
CA ASP A 594 -7.42 19.36 -31.89
C ASP A 594 -6.68 20.34 -30.96
N ASP A 595 -5.90 21.24 -31.57
CA ASP A 595 -5.09 22.22 -30.87
C ASP A 595 -5.90 23.18 -29.98
N HIS A 596 -7.18 23.41 -30.30
CA HIS A 596 -8.06 24.24 -29.48
C HIS A 596 -8.50 23.47 -28.24
N SER A 597 -8.97 22.23 -28.40
CA SER A 597 -9.29 21.32 -27.30
C SER A 597 -8.11 21.05 -26.37
N ALA A 598 -6.89 20.93 -26.91
CA ALA A 598 -5.68 20.77 -26.09
C ALA A 598 -5.39 21.99 -25.20
N ARG A 599 -5.50 23.20 -25.77
CA ARG A 599 -5.36 24.45 -25.00
C ARG A 599 -6.47 24.60 -23.98
N GLN A 600 -7.69 24.23 -24.33
CA GLN A 600 -8.83 24.25 -23.42
C GLN A 600 -8.62 23.28 -22.25
N LEU A 601 -8.09 22.08 -22.50
CA LEU A 601 -7.79 21.13 -21.44
C LEU A 601 -6.73 21.66 -20.47
N LEU A 602 -5.66 22.30 -20.98
CA LEU A 602 -4.65 22.92 -20.12
C LEU A 602 -5.21 24.11 -19.33
N TYR A 603 -6.10 24.89 -19.93
CA TYR A 603 -6.81 25.97 -19.25
C TYR A 603 -7.71 25.42 -18.13
N GLN A 604 -8.53 24.41 -18.42
CA GLN A 604 -9.38 23.75 -17.43
C GLN A 604 -8.55 23.13 -16.30
N LEU A 605 -7.43 22.49 -16.64
CA LEU A 605 -6.50 21.94 -15.65
C LEU A 605 -5.95 23.04 -14.74
N SER A 606 -5.62 24.22 -15.27
CA SER A 606 -5.15 25.36 -14.46
C SER A 606 -6.16 25.90 -13.45
N GLN A 607 -7.46 25.65 -13.68
CA GLN A 607 -8.54 26.05 -12.78
C GLN A 607 -8.83 25.00 -11.70
N CYS A 608 -8.25 23.81 -11.80
CA CYS A 608 -8.43 22.73 -10.82
C CYS A 608 -7.67 23.04 -9.52
N ASP A 609 -8.22 22.62 -8.39
CA ASP A 609 -7.60 22.77 -7.07
C ASP A 609 -6.25 22.03 -6.99
N ASN A 610 -6.19 20.81 -7.55
CA ASN A 610 -4.96 20.02 -7.65
C ASN A 610 -4.70 19.53 -9.09
N PRO A 611 -3.95 20.31 -9.89
CA PRO A 611 -3.70 20.01 -11.29
C PRO A 611 -2.59 18.97 -11.54
N TYR A 612 -1.89 18.54 -10.49
CA TYR A 612 -0.66 17.74 -10.63
C TYR A 612 -0.91 16.25 -10.65
N ASN A 613 -2.00 15.78 -10.03
CA ASN A 613 -2.26 14.36 -9.84
C ASN A 613 -3.67 14.01 -10.32
N CYS A 614 -3.88 12.87 -10.97
CA CYS A 614 -5.23 12.40 -11.27
C CYS A 614 -5.94 11.93 -9.98
N PRO A 615 -7.27 11.64 -10.02
CA PRO A 615 -8.01 11.14 -8.86
C PRO A 615 -7.42 9.85 -8.24
N HIS A 616 -6.69 9.06 -9.04
CA HIS A 616 -5.98 7.85 -8.60
C HIS A 616 -4.55 8.12 -8.09
N GLY A 617 -4.07 9.36 -8.14
CA GLY A 617 -2.75 9.76 -7.69
C GLY A 617 -1.61 9.57 -8.70
N ARG A 618 -1.90 9.31 -9.98
CA ARG A 618 -0.89 9.34 -11.05
C ARG A 618 -0.51 10.79 -11.36
N PRO A 619 0.78 11.13 -11.59
CA PRO A 619 1.15 12.47 -12.01
C PRO A 619 0.55 12.78 -13.39
N VAL A 620 -0.11 13.93 -13.50
CA VAL A 620 -0.70 14.48 -14.72
C VAL A 620 0.39 15.08 -15.61
N LEU A 621 1.39 15.72 -15.00
CA LEU A 621 2.46 16.42 -15.71
C LEU A 621 3.85 16.01 -15.20
N VAL A 622 4.81 16.06 -16.11
CA VAL A 622 6.24 15.86 -15.85
C VAL A 622 7.00 17.02 -16.50
N HIS A 623 8.07 17.48 -15.88
CA HIS A 623 8.85 18.64 -16.31
C HIS A 623 10.31 18.26 -16.62
N PHE A 624 10.87 18.92 -17.64
CA PHE A 624 12.30 18.96 -17.93
C PHE A 624 12.77 20.42 -17.85
N THR A 625 13.76 20.69 -16.99
CA THR A 625 14.37 22.02 -16.96
C THR A 625 15.23 22.25 -18.20
N LYS A 626 15.51 23.52 -18.52
CA LYS A 626 16.48 23.87 -19.56
C LYS A 626 17.86 23.21 -19.33
N SER A 627 18.32 23.15 -18.08
CA SER A 627 19.57 22.47 -17.72
C SER A 627 19.53 20.97 -17.97
N ASP A 628 18.39 20.30 -17.74
CA ASP A 628 18.26 18.86 -17.99
C ASP A 628 18.31 18.57 -19.49
N MET A 629 17.63 19.40 -20.28
CA MET A 629 17.73 19.33 -21.75
C MET A 629 19.18 19.55 -22.21
N GLU A 630 19.88 20.57 -21.68
CA GLU A 630 21.27 20.83 -22.01
C GLU A 630 22.22 19.69 -21.63
N LYS A 631 21.98 18.99 -20.52
CA LYS A 631 22.69 17.76 -20.14
C LYS A 631 22.41 16.62 -21.11
N MET A 632 21.14 16.40 -21.49
CA MET A 632 20.77 15.35 -22.46
C MET A 632 21.44 15.54 -23.81
N PHE A 633 21.55 16.79 -24.27
CA PHE A 633 22.28 17.15 -25.49
C PHE A 633 23.79 17.31 -25.28
N ARG A 634 24.32 17.01 -24.08
CA ARG A 634 25.73 17.16 -23.69
C ARG A 634 26.31 18.55 -23.98
N ARG A 635 25.47 19.58 -23.93
CA ARG A 635 25.87 21.00 -24.09
C ARG A 635 26.54 21.54 -22.84
N ILE A 636 26.11 21.07 -21.68
CA ILE A 636 26.87 21.20 -20.44
C ILE A 636 27.70 19.93 -20.30
N GLN A 637 29.02 20.04 -20.50
CA GLN A 637 29.94 18.98 -20.10
C GLN A 637 29.97 19.00 -18.58
N GLU A 638 29.51 17.93 -17.94
CA GLU A 638 29.91 17.69 -16.55
C GLU A 638 31.44 17.67 -16.56
N ASN A 639 32.05 18.56 -15.77
CA ASN A 639 33.50 18.55 -15.59
C ASN A 639 33.93 17.11 -15.35
N HIS A 640 34.93 16.63 -16.10
CA HIS A 640 35.54 15.32 -15.98
C HIS A 640 36.18 15.12 -14.59
N THR A 641 35.36 15.10 -13.56
CA THR A 641 35.67 14.62 -12.23
C THR A 641 35.00 13.27 -12.22
N SER A 642 35.82 12.24 -12.30
CA SER A 642 35.34 10.87 -12.46
C SER A 642 34.32 10.55 -11.36
N LEU A 643 33.25 9.82 -11.67
CA LEU A 643 32.29 9.30 -10.67
C LEU A 643 32.97 8.47 -9.54
N ARG A 644 34.26 8.14 -9.71
CA ARG A 644 35.17 7.60 -8.70
C ARG A 644 35.58 8.61 -7.62
N GLU A 645 35.77 9.88 -7.94
CA GLU A 645 36.17 10.93 -6.98
C GLU A 645 34.98 11.45 -6.16
N LEU A 646 33.76 11.30 -6.67
CA LEU A 646 32.51 11.58 -5.94
C LEU A 646 31.98 10.38 -5.12
N GLY A 647 32.75 9.28 -5.04
CA GLY A 647 32.39 8.11 -4.21
C GLY A 647 31.10 7.39 -4.64
N LYS A 648 30.80 7.34 -5.94
CA LYS A 648 29.61 6.67 -6.51
C LYS A 648 29.91 5.36 -7.25
N TYR A 649 30.92 4.61 -6.80
CA TYR A 649 31.12 3.20 -7.17
C TYR A 649 31.44 2.36 -5.95
#